data_AF-A0A931QG61-F1
#
_entry.id   AF-A0A931QG61-F1
#
_cell.length_a   1.000
_cell.length_b   1.000
_cell.length_c   1.000
_cell.angle_alpha   90.00
_cell.angle_beta   90.00
_cell.angle_gamma   90.00
#
_symmetry.space_group_name_H-M   'P 1'
#
loop_
_entity.id
_entity.type
_entity.pdbx_description
1 polymer ?
#
loop_
_entity_poly.entity_id
_entity_poly.type
_entity_poly.pdbx_seq_one_letter_code
_entity_poly.pdbx_strand_id
1 'polypeptide(L)'
;YQAYGPDATLVEVRKKDEENYQYTYYARKGDSEQKPVLFRRKDYPDVIFRTVDTKLRAIVTEILRCHTLGRPLLVGTTSVESSDRLSAHLKADSIRRLTQILLVRHGWMKANDREEDGRLIPELQPFNEPIETITPDALRKFASSFGMTTINPEDPANLSRLLELLNLPEESADRLKSVLQAGVPHAVLNARRHTEESQIIAGAGAFGAVTIATNMAGRGVDIKLGGEIAEEVISAVNRVLRRAGYQDPFDMQLEERRQALLKADPEQYGLYNGEVKLFLQYFEDMERVRELGGLHVIGSERHEARRIDNQLRGRSARQGDPGSSRFYLSLQDDLMRLFGGEQVSGLMERLKVDDSLPLEARLVSGIIESSQARVEGANFDVRKHLLEYDDVLNKQREQIYSQRDRIFTKLDLTEDVAEILDAEVEQRVELGLTDEEGPWKLIAWLEGVQPPFETQGRLFPTFGLALILDELKKSDDSRRAILDVVSRSIEVEQSHTQRAIEALVDKTEEGLKSQIDERVDTLDVFFEGLRDSNEPIRAQKVAEELSGLIRLPLRLNGEQSRLLADDPMEFKEWLVTYIEAQLIALNAARVVGAVERRLGEALGEKITATDWDDVADQILEAAHNLMQRQHERLTAQVERDIDSLSLTPAPSPDGKGEEEARDDSHKLRVLMSLSQGARTNFDPKTHRQVRQVFNRFSYVYYAAQLLENRTAEDVTDAVMEHLEQAESALQTAWGQGEYARLSQNAVKLADFGPAAQVFGEQRRHEAAAALGESERETLIQAIGSYILNEVKRQLLLGAISELWVEYLTKVESLRISIGLEAYAQRDPLVQYKGKASELFQQLLADIRSAVIGRVFSYQPRRVEIMPTEVAEASGETQTQQVESGRKKRRRH
;
A
#
# COMPACT_ATOMS: atom_id res chain seq x y z
N TYR A 1 -28.49 0.86 41.94
CA TYR A 1 -29.31 1.85 42.68
C TYR A 1 -30.35 1.19 43.58
N GLN A 2 -31.24 0.30 43.10
CA GLN A 2 -32.28 -0.34 43.94
C GLN A 2 -31.77 -1.33 45.01
N ALA A 3 -30.52 -1.78 44.91
CA ALA A 3 -29.87 -2.73 45.83
C ALA A 3 -28.72 -2.12 46.66
N TYR A 4 -28.51 -0.80 46.60
CA TYR A 4 -27.40 -0.11 47.28
C TYR A 4 -27.93 1.04 48.15
N GLY A 5 -27.54 1.09 49.43
CA GLY A 5 -27.92 2.12 50.40
C GLY A 5 -28.89 1.62 51.50
N PRO A 6 -29.08 2.38 52.59
CA PRO A 6 -29.96 2.00 53.70
C PRO A 6 -31.45 1.86 53.30
N ASP A 7 -31.87 2.62 52.29
CA ASP A 7 -33.22 2.62 51.71
C ASP A 7 -33.39 1.66 50.52
N ALA A 8 -32.45 0.73 50.31
CA ALA A 8 -32.53 -0.24 49.21
C ALA A 8 -33.81 -1.10 49.34
N THR A 9 -34.55 -1.21 48.23
CA THR A 9 -35.77 -2.00 48.11
C THR A 9 -35.48 -3.49 47.90
N LEU A 10 -34.25 -3.82 47.49
CA LEU A 10 -33.79 -5.18 47.24
C LEU A 10 -32.63 -5.56 48.18
N VAL A 11 -32.62 -6.82 48.63
CA VAL A 11 -31.58 -7.43 49.47
C VAL A 11 -30.86 -8.52 48.69
N GLU A 12 -29.54 -8.57 48.82
CA GLU A 12 -28.70 -9.63 48.23
C GLU A 12 -28.86 -10.94 49.02
N VAL A 13 -29.23 -12.02 48.31
CA VAL A 13 -29.33 -13.37 48.87
C VAL A 13 -28.32 -14.27 48.16
N ARG A 14 -27.53 -15.01 48.96
CA ARG A 14 -26.54 -15.97 48.47
C ARG A 14 -27.00 -17.39 48.75
N LYS A 15 -27.09 -18.21 47.71
CA LYS A 15 -27.40 -19.64 47.79
C LYS A 15 -26.33 -20.46 47.09
N LYS A 16 -26.35 -21.78 47.28
CA LYS A 16 -25.51 -22.72 46.55
C LYS A 16 -26.37 -23.57 45.63
N ASP A 17 -25.85 -23.94 44.47
CA ASP A 17 -26.52 -24.90 43.58
C ASP A 17 -26.21 -26.35 43.96
N GLU A 18 -26.72 -27.28 43.15
CA GLU A 18 -26.51 -28.73 43.25
C GLU A 18 -25.03 -29.12 43.21
N GLU A 19 -24.19 -28.35 42.50
CA GLU A 19 -22.75 -28.53 42.41
C GLU A 19 -21.97 -27.75 43.51
N ASN A 20 -22.67 -27.26 44.56
CA ASN A 20 -22.10 -26.55 45.71
C ASN A 20 -21.42 -25.20 45.39
N TYR A 21 -21.64 -24.64 44.20
CA TYR A 21 -21.17 -23.31 43.79
C TYR A 21 -22.12 -22.21 44.25
N GLN A 22 -21.56 -21.18 44.87
CA GLN A 22 -22.32 -20.01 45.31
C GLN A 22 -22.86 -19.22 44.11
N TYR A 23 -24.13 -18.83 44.18
CA TYR A 23 -24.76 -17.89 43.26
C TYR A 23 -25.54 -16.83 44.04
N THR A 24 -25.77 -15.69 43.40
CA THR A 24 -26.35 -14.50 44.03
C THR A 24 -27.58 -14.03 43.27
N TYR A 25 -28.64 -13.73 43.99
CA TYR A 25 -29.83 -13.09 43.45
C TYR A 25 -30.34 -12.02 44.42
N TYR A 26 -31.21 -11.14 43.94
CA TYR A 26 -31.79 -10.05 44.70
C TYR A 26 -33.27 -10.33 44.96
N ALA A 27 -33.71 -10.21 46.22
CA ALA A 27 -35.10 -10.38 46.66
C ALA A 27 -35.64 -9.08 47.27
N ARG A 28 -36.96 -8.90 47.34
CA ARG A 28 -37.56 -7.68 47.95
C ARG A 28 -37.35 -7.65 49.46
N LYS A 29 -37.00 -6.48 50.01
CA LYS A 29 -36.85 -6.26 51.45
C LYS A 29 -38.21 -6.43 52.14
N GLY A 30 -38.33 -7.44 53.02
CA GLY A 30 -39.57 -7.76 53.76
C GLY A 30 -40.40 -8.94 53.21
N ASP A 31 -39.98 -9.56 52.10
CA ASP A 31 -40.58 -10.80 51.61
C ASP A 31 -40.09 -12.00 52.45
N SER A 32 -41.01 -12.67 53.15
CA SER A 32 -40.71 -13.85 53.98
C SER A 32 -40.29 -15.06 53.14
N GLU A 33 -40.70 -15.13 51.87
CA GLU A 33 -40.38 -16.24 50.98
C GLU A 33 -39.09 -16.00 50.16
N GLN A 34 -38.50 -14.79 50.26
CA GLN A 34 -37.29 -14.37 49.55
C GLN A 34 -37.31 -14.74 48.05
N LYS A 35 -38.42 -14.44 47.36
CA LYS A 35 -38.56 -14.77 45.94
C LYS A 35 -37.53 -13.99 45.11
N PRO A 36 -36.84 -14.66 44.16
CA PRO A 36 -35.85 -14.00 43.34
C PRO A 36 -36.51 -13.01 42.38
N VAL A 37 -35.98 -11.79 42.32
CA VAL A 37 -36.45 -10.71 41.44
C VAL A 37 -35.44 -10.44 40.33
N LEU A 38 -34.14 -10.40 40.66
CA LEU A 38 -33.06 -10.22 39.70
C LEU A 38 -31.94 -11.20 40.03
N PHE A 39 -31.42 -11.90 39.03
CA PHE A 39 -30.26 -12.77 39.18
C PHE A 39 -28.98 -12.04 38.78
N ARG A 40 -27.92 -12.27 39.56
CA ARG A 40 -26.56 -12.00 39.09
C ARG A 40 -26.10 -13.21 38.29
N ARG A 41 -25.52 -12.98 37.11
CA ARG A 41 -24.98 -14.05 36.27
C ARG A 41 -24.04 -14.94 37.08
N LYS A 42 -24.22 -16.25 36.95
CA LYS A 42 -23.38 -17.24 37.59
C LYS A 42 -22.22 -17.64 36.68
N ASP A 43 -21.02 -17.14 36.96
CA ASP A 43 -19.82 -17.51 36.22
C ASP A 43 -19.09 -18.64 36.94
N TYR A 44 -19.14 -19.85 36.38
CA TYR A 44 -18.41 -21.01 36.87
C TYR A 44 -16.90 -20.85 36.57
N PRO A 45 -16.03 -21.46 37.40
CA PRO A 45 -14.61 -21.53 37.09
C PRO A 45 -14.37 -22.29 35.79
N ASP A 46 -13.23 -22.00 35.16
CA ASP A 46 -12.82 -22.68 33.94
C ASP A 46 -12.48 -24.16 34.22
N VAL A 47 -12.89 -25.03 33.32
CA VAL A 47 -12.63 -26.48 33.39
C VAL A 47 -11.56 -26.81 32.36
N ILE A 48 -10.42 -27.32 32.82
CA ILE A 48 -9.23 -27.46 31.98
C ILE A 48 -8.93 -28.95 31.77
N PHE A 49 -8.71 -29.35 30.53
CA PHE A 49 -8.38 -30.71 30.11
C PHE A 49 -7.01 -30.77 29.47
N ARG A 50 -6.44 -31.97 29.39
CA ARG A 50 -5.16 -32.17 28.70
C ARG A 50 -5.31 -32.11 27.17
N THR A 51 -6.32 -32.79 26.63
CA THR A 51 -6.53 -32.93 25.19
C THR A 51 -7.79 -32.22 24.72
N VAL A 52 -7.84 -31.86 23.44
CA VAL A 52 -9.06 -31.24 22.86
C VAL A 52 -10.22 -32.22 22.88
N ASP A 53 -9.95 -33.52 22.73
CA ASP A 53 -10.99 -34.54 22.62
C ASP A 53 -11.69 -34.80 23.96
N THR A 54 -10.96 -34.82 25.07
CA THR A 54 -11.58 -34.95 26.40
C THR A 54 -12.34 -33.68 26.78
N LYS A 55 -11.82 -32.50 26.42
CA LYS A 55 -12.54 -31.23 26.50
C LYS A 55 -13.87 -31.29 25.73
N LEU A 56 -13.85 -31.71 24.47
CA LEU A 56 -15.06 -31.80 23.62
C LEU A 56 -16.08 -32.77 24.20
N ARG A 57 -15.66 -33.91 24.74
CA ARG A 57 -16.57 -34.85 25.41
C ARG A 57 -17.23 -34.25 26.63
N ALA A 58 -16.49 -33.49 27.44
CA ALA A 58 -17.03 -32.81 28.60
C ALA A 58 -18.06 -31.73 28.19
N ILE A 59 -17.76 -30.93 27.16
CA ILE A 59 -18.71 -29.97 26.57
C ILE A 59 -19.98 -30.70 26.08
N VAL A 60 -19.82 -31.79 25.34
CA VAL A 60 -20.97 -32.56 24.79
C VAL A 60 -21.78 -33.21 25.90
N THR A 61 -21.14 -33.67 26.98
CA THR A 61 -21.83 -34.22 28.16
C THR A 61 -22.65 -33.14 28.86
N GLU A 62 -22.13 -31.92 28.99
CA GLU A 62 -22.87 -30.78 29.55
C GLU A 62 -24.03 -30.34 28.65
N ILE A 63 -23.80 -30.29 27.32
CA ILE A 63 -24.85 -30.02 26.33
C ILE A 63 -25.95 -31.09 26.42
N LEU A 64 -25.58 -32.37 26.50
CA LEU A 64 -26.52 -33.48 26.61
C LEU A 64 -27.39 -33.36 27.87
N ARG A 65 -26.77 -33.09 29.03
CA ARG A 65 -27.51 -32.88 30.29
C ARG A 65 -28.47 -31.69 30.18
N CYS A 66 -27.96 -30.52 29.79
CA CYS A 66 -28.74 -29.29 29.75
C CYS A 66 -29.86 -29.35 28.70
N HIS A 67 -29.58 -29.87 27.50
CA HIS A 67 -30.58 -30.04 26.45
C HIS A 67 -31.67 -31.03 26.87
N THR A 68 -31.31 -32.14 27.54
CA THR A 68 -32.30 -33.11 28.02
C THR A 68 -33.21 -32.51 29.09
N LEU A 69 -32.68 -31.69 30.01
CA LEU A 69 -33.49 -30.92 30.95
C LEU A 69 -34.38 -29.86 30.25
N GLY A 70 -33.95 -29.36 29.09
CA GLY A 70 -34.63 -28.29 28.35
C GLY A 70 -34.06 -26.91 28.59
N ARG A 71 -32.85 -26.84 29.13
CA ARG A 71 -32.13 -25.59 29.34
C ARG A 71 -31.46 -25.15 28.03
N PRO A 72 -31.66 -23.90 27.57
CA PRO A 72 -31.01 -23.38 26.37
C PRO A 72 -29.51 -23.18 26.56
N LEU A 73 -28.76 -23.42 25.48
CA LEU A 73 -27.31 -23.40 25.44
C LEU A 73 -26.80 -22.52 24.29
N LEU A 74 -25.83 -21.66 24.59
CA LEU A 74 -25.02 -20.96 23.59
C LEU A 74 -23.56 -21.38 23.75
N VAL A 75 -23.01 -22.04 22.74
CA VAL A 75 -21.61 -22.47 22.72
C VAL A 75 -20.80 -21.55 21.82
N GLY A 76 -19.83 -20.83 22.38
CA GLY A 76 -18.90 -20.00 21.62
C GLY A 76 -17.62 -20.74 21.30
N THR A 77 -17.24 -20.80 20.02
CA THR A 77 -15.94 -21.31 19.55
C THR A 77 -15.09 -20.18 18.98
N THR A 78 -13.80 -20.40 18.74
CA THR A 78 -12.87 -19.40 18.16
C THR A 78 -12.74 -19.53 16.64
N SER A 79 -13.02 -20.72 16.09
CA SER A 79 -12.89 -21.03 14.66
C SER A 79 -14.11 -21.78 14.12
N VAL A 80 -14.30 -21.72 12.80
CA VAL A 80 -15.35 -22.46 12.08
C VAL A 80 -15.08 -23.97 12.18
N GLU A 81 -13.81 -24.37 12.11
CA GLU A 81 -13.40 -25.77 12.27
C GLU A 81 -13.79 -26.32 13.65
N SER A 82 -13.56 -25.56 14.72
CA SER A 82 -13.98 -25.95 16.08
C SER A 82 -15.51 -26.04 16.19
N SER A 83 -16.26 -25.15 15.51
CA SER A 83 -17.73 -25.20 15.45
C SER A 83 -18.24 -26.45 14.73
N ASP A 84 -17.69 -26.76 13.55
CA ASP A 84 -18.05 -27.93 12.75
C ASP A 84 -17.68 -29.24 13.46
N ARG A 85 -16.51 -29.26 14.11
CA ARG A 85 -16.07 -30.39 14.93
C ARG A 85 -17.05 -30.64 16.07
N LEU A 86 -17.40 -29.60 16.85
CA LEU A 86 -18.39 -29.73 17.91
C LEU A 86 -19.75 -30.20 17.38
N SER A 87 -20.23 -29.65 16.26
CA SER A 87 -21.46 -30.06 15.58
C SER A 87 -21.46 -31.56 15.24
N ALA A 88 -20.33 -32.11 14.76
CA ALA A 88 -20.19 -33.54 14.47
C ALA A 88 -20.32 -34.43 15.72
N HIS A 89 -19.88 -33.95 16.88
CA HIS A 89 -20.02 -34.67 18.15
C HIS A 89 -21.45 -34.66 18.72
N LEU A 90 -22.34 -33.79 18.23
CA LEU A 90 -23.75 -33.73 18.64
C LEU A 90 -24.66 -34.66 17.82
N LYS A 91 -24.12 -35.37 16.83
CA LYS A 91 -24.87 -36.39 16.05
C LYS A 91 -25.17 -37.63 16.89
N ALA A 92 -26.22 -38.35 16.51
CA ALA A 92 -26.70 -39.54 17.23
C ALA A 92 -25.61 -40.58 17.50
N ASP A 93 -24.80 -40.94 16.50
CA ASP A 93 -23.74 -41.94 16.63
C ASP A 93 -22.68 -41.55 17.66
N SER A 94 -22.26 -40.28 17.64
CA SER A 94 -21.27 -39.71 18.56
C SER A 94 -21.80 -39.68 19.99
N ILE A 95 -23.05 -39.27 20.19
CA ILE A 95 -23.70 -39.23 21.51
C ILE A 95 -23.90 -40.66 22.06
N ARG A 96 -24.34 -41.59 21.22
CA ARG A 96 -24.48 -43.01 21.60
C ARG A 96 -23.14 -43.59 22.03
N ARG A 97 -22.07 -43.27 21.30
CA ARG A 97 -20.73 -43.72 21.65
C ARG A 97 -20.20 -43.09 22.93
N LEU A 98 -20.45 -41.80 23.15
CA LEU A 98 -20.10 -41.10 24.39
C LEU A 98 -20.80 -41.74 25.59
N THR A 99 -22.09 -41.99 25.50
CA THR A 99 -22.87 -42.62 26.58
C THR A 99 -22.47 -44.07 26.81
N GLN A 100 -22.08 -44.82 25.78
CA GLN A 100 -21.44 -46.13 25.93
C GLN A 100 -20.12 -46.04 26.71
N ILE A 101 -19.26 -45.07 26.40
CA ILE A 101 -17.99 -44.86 27.12
C ILE A 101 -18.27 -44.53 28.59
N LEU A 102 -19.22 -43.64 28.88
CA LEU A 102 -19.62 -43.31 30.26
C LEU A 102 -20.11 -44.54 31.04
N LEU A 103 -20.97 -45.35 30.42
CA LEU A 103 -21.49 -46.59 31.00
C LEU A 103 -20.39 -47.61 31.27
N VAL A 104 -19.48 -47.81 30.33
CA VAL A 104 -18.36 -48.75 30.44
C VAL A 104 -17.37 -48.29 31.51
N ARG A 105 -17.03 -47.00 31.54
CA ARG A 105 -16.16 -46.42 32.57
C ARG A 105 -16.76 -46.59 33.96
N HIS A 106 -18.02 -46.18 34.15
CA HIS A 106 -18.71 -46.33 35.43
C HIS A 106 -18.85 -47.81 35.85
N GLY A 107 -19.20 -48.69 34.91
CA GLY A 107 -19.29 -50.13 35.16
C GLY A 107 -17.95 -50.73 35.60
N TRP A 108 -16.85 -50.32 34.96
CA TRP A 108 -15.50 -50.75 35.34
C TRP A 108 -15.11 -50.24 36.74
N MET A 109 -15.38 -48.97 37.05
CA MET A 109 -15.09 -48.40 38.38
C MET A 109 -15.84 -49.15 39.49
N LYS A 110 -17.12 -49.44 39.27
CA LYS A 110 -17.96 -50.21 40.21
C LYS A 110 -17.50 -51.66 40.36
N ALA A 111 -17.08 -52.31 39.29
CA ALA A 111 -16.59 -53.70 39.33
C ALA A 111 -15.25 -53.83 40.07
N ASN A 112 -14.46 -52.75 40.13
CA ASN A 112 -13.14 -52.71 40.78
C ASN A 112 -13.15 -51.97 42.13
N ASP A 113 -14.32 -51.61 42.66
CA ASP A 113 -14.50 -50.88 43.93
C ASP A 113 -13.58 -49.65 44.06
N ARG A 114 -13.44 -48.90 42.95
CA ARG A 114 -12.53 -47.76 42.85
C ARG A 114 -13.31 -46.46 42.76
N GLU A 115 -12.97 -45.51 43.62
CA GLU A 115 -13.46 -44.13 43.54
C GLU A 115 -12.65 -43.33 42.50
N GLU A 116 -13.25 -42.29 41.91
CA GLU A 116 -12.56 -41.39 40.97
C GLU A 116 -11.50 -40.54 41.70
N ASP A 117 -10.28 -41.08 41.77
CA ASP A 117 -9.15 -40.50 42.51
C ASP A 117 -8.20 -39.63 41.66
N GLY A 118 -8.57 -39.33 40.41
CA GLY A 118 -7.79 -38.46 39.51
C GLY A 118 -6.60 -39.15 38.83
N ARG A 119 -6.25 -40.39 39.22
CA ARG A 119 -5.07 -41.09 38.72
C ARG A 119 -5.37 -41.86 37.45
N LEU A 120 -4.41 -41.89 36.52
CA LEU A 120 -4.52 -42.62 35.27
C LEU A 120 -4.86 -44.10 35.51
N ILE A 121 -5.85 -44.58 34.76
CA ILE A 121 -6.27 -45.97 34.72
C ILE A 121 -5.76 -46.58 33.40
N PRO A 122 -4.69 -47.40 33.41
CA PRO A 122 -4.10 -47.95 32.20
C PRO A 122 -5.11 -48.71 31.32
N GLU A 123 -6.06 -49.41 31.93
CA GLU A 123 -7.09 -50.21 31.27
C GLU A 123 -8.11 -49.36 30.50
N LEU A 124 -8.33 -48.12 30.92
CA LEU A 124 -9.27 -47.18 30.30
C LEU A 124 -8.60 -46.22 29.31
N GLN A 125 -7.26 -46.18 29.28
CA GLN A 125 -6.49 -45.29 28.41
C GLN A 125 -6.85 -45.41 26.91
N PRO A 126 -7.10 -46.60 26.32
CA PRO A 126 -7.51 -46.72 24.93
C PRO A 126 -8.83 -46.00 24.61
N PHE A 127 -9.68 -45.74 25.62
CA PHE A 127 -10.93 -45.03 25.45
C PHE A 127 -10.79 -43.51 25.60
N ASN A 128 -9.58 -42.99 25.84
CA ASN A 128 -9.27 -41.55 25.84
C ASN A 128 -8.89 -41.01 24.44
N GLU A 129 -8.69 -41.88 23.45
CA GLU A 129 -8.50 -41.55 22.02
C GLU A 129 -9.72 -40.87 21.39
N PRO A 130 -9.65 -40.26 20.19
CA PRO A 130 -10.81 -39.64 19.52
C PRO A 130 -12.04 -40.55 19.44
N ILE A 131 -13.24 -39.95 19.58
CA ILE A 131 -14.48 -40.73 19.68
C ILE A 131 -14.75 -41.56 18.41
N GLU A 132 -14.24 -41.10 17.27
CA GLU A 132 -14.37 -41.75 15.97
C GLU A 132 -13.58 -43.06 15.90
N THR A 133 -12.43 -43.16 16.59
CA THR A 133 -11.56 -44.36 16.56
C THR A 133 -12.07 -45.48 17.46
N ILE A 134 -12.84 -45.13 18.49
CA ILE A 134 -13.37 -46.09 19.46
C ILE A 134 -14.52 -46.88 18.83
N THR A 135 -14.31 -48.18 18.60
CA THR A 135 -15.36 -49.04 18.03
C THR A 135 -16.28 -49.61 19.11
N PRO A 136 -17.59 -49.78 18.85
CA PRO A 136 -18.50 -50.45 19.77
C PRO A 136 -18.09 -51.89 20.11
N ASP A 137 -17.37 -52.56 19.20
CA ASP A 137 -16.87 -53.92 19.43
C ASP A 137 -15.74 -53.95 20.47
N ALA A 138 -14.82 -52.97 20.41
CA ALA A 138 -13.79 -52.80 21.43
C ALA A 138 -14.40 -52.52 22.81
N LEU A 139 -15.40 -51.62 22.87
CA LEU A 139 -16.15 -51.34 24.10
C LEU A 139 -16.87 -52.58 24.64
N ARG A 140 -17.50 -53.39 23.77
CA ARG A 140 -18.21 -54.61 24.17
C ARG A 140 -17.25 -55.66 24.72
N LYS A 141 -16.12 -55.89 24.05
CA LYS A 141 -15.07 -56.83 24.51
C LYS A 141 -14.53 -56.43 25.87
N PHE A 142 -14.28 -55.14 26.07
CA PHE A 142 -13.82 -54.63 27.36
C PHE A 142 -14.90 -54.73 28.44
N ALA A 143 -16.16 -54.36 28.13
CA ALA A 143 -17.30 -54.47 29.05
C ALA A 143 -17.55 -55.90 29.55
N SER A 144 -17.41 -56.89 28.66
CA SER A 144 -17.52 -58.31 29.03
C SER A 144 -16.44 -58.75 30.03
N SER A 145 -15.25 -58.13 30.02
CA SER A 145 -14.15 -58.54 30.91
C SER A 145 -14.45 -58.34 32.41
N PHE A 146 -15.37 -57.45 32.76
CA PHE A 146 -15.80 -57.18 34.13
C PHE A 146 -17.31 -57.47 34.39
N GLY A 147 -17.93 -58.29 33.53
CA GLY A 147 -19.27 -58.83 33.76
C GLY A 147 -20.44 -57.96 33.30
N MET A 148 -20.23 -56.95 32.46
CA MET A 148 -21.31 -56.15 31.86
C MET A 148 -21.89 -56.85 30.62
N THR A 149 -23.19 -57.21 30.67
CA THR A 149 -23.85 -58.04 29.64
C THR A 149 -24.30 -57.27 28.39
N THR A 150 -24.56 -55.97 28.53
CA THR A 150 -25.02 -55.10 27.43
C THR A 150 -24.46 -53.69 27.60
N ILE A 151 -24.00 -53.12 26.48
CA ILE A 151 -23.55 -51.73 26.38
C ILE A 151 -24.60 -50.82 25.72
N ASN A 152 -25.80 -51.32 25.41
CA ASN A 152 -26.81 -50.52 24.75
C ASN A 152 -27.34 -49.44 25.71
N PRO A 153 -27.21 -48.13 25.38
CA PRO A 153 -27.71 -47.05 26.21
C PRO A 153 -29.24 -47.06 26.41
N GLU A 154 -29.98 -47.66 25.48
CA GLU A 154 -31.46 -47.68 25.50
C GLU A 154 -32.06 -48.78 26.38
N ASP A 155 -31.24 -49.71 26.88
CA ASP A 155 -31.72 -50.77 27.77
C ASP A 155 -32.15 -50.17 29.11
N PRO A 156 -33.29 -50.56 29.72
CA PRO A 156 -33.85 -49.89 30.90
C PRO A 156 -32.85 -49.72 32.06
N ALA A 157 -32.05 -50.74 32.34
CA ALA A 157 -31.04 -50.69 33.40
C ALA A 157 -29.88 -49.72 33.09
N ASN A 158 -29.49 -49.60 31.83
CA ASN A 158 -28.44 -48.67 31.40
C ASN A 158 -28.98 -47.24 31.30
N LEU A 159 -30.24 -47.07 30.88
CA LEU A 159 -30.89 -45.78 30.84
C LEU A 159 -31.01 -45.16 32.25
N SER A 160 -31.43 -45.94 33.25
CA SER A 160 -31.45 -45.48 34.66
C SER A 160 -30.06 -45.08 35.16
N ARG A 161 -29.01 -45.84 34.81
CA ARG A 161 -27.62 -45.49 35.15
C ARG A 161 -27.16 -44.22 34.45
N LEU A 162 -27.54 -44.00 33.19
CA LEU A 162 -27.22 -42.77 32.46
C LEU A 162 -27.92 -41.55 33.06
N LEU A 163 -29.17 -41.70 33.52
CA LEU A 163 -29.87 -40.64 34.24
C LEU A 163 -29.13 -40.25 35.53
N GLU A 164 -28.65 -41.24 36.29
CA GLU A 164 -27.81 -41.01 37.49
C GLU A 164 -26.49 -40.32 37.13
N LEU A 165 -25.75 -40.85 36.15
CA LEU A 165 -24.45 -40.29 35.72
C LEU A 165 -24.54 -38.86 35.17
N LEU A 166 -25.65 -38.54 34.48
CA LEU A 166 -25.88 -37.21 33.92
C LEU A 166 -26.61 -36.28 34.89
N ASN A 167 -26.91 -36.71 36.12
CA ASN A 167 -27.71 -35.96 37.10
C ASN A 167 -29.04 -35.46 36.50
N LEU A 168 -29.81 -36.37 35.90
CA LEU A 168 -31.10 -36.12 35.27
C LEU A 168 -32.23 -36.75 36.09
N PRO A 169 -33.40 -36.07 36.21
CA PRO A 169 -34.57 -36.65 36.87
C PRO A 169 -35.16 -37.79 36.01
N GLU A 170 -35.89 -38.72 36.65
CA GLU A 170 -36.49 -39.87 35.94
C GLU A 170 -37.45 -39.45 34.82
N GLU A 171 -38.13 -38.32 34.97
CA GLU A 171 -39.03 -37.72 33.96
C GLU A 171 -38.32 -37.39 32.63
N SER A 172 -36.99 -37.23 32.66
CA SER A 172 -36.18 -36.93 31.47
C SER A 172 -35.84 -38.16 30.63
N ALA A 173 -36.24 -39.37 31.05
CA ALA A 173 -35.90 -40.63 30.37
C ALA A 173 -36.30 -40.66 28.88
N ASP A 174 -37.53 -40.23 28.56
CA ASP A 174 -38.04 -40.25 27.19
C ASP A 174 -37.27 -39.27 26.29
N ARG A 175 -36.92 -38.10 26.82
CA ARG A 175 -36.15 -37.10 26.08
C ARG A 175 -34.71 -37.54 25.89
N LEU A 176 -34.08 -38.14 26.90
CA LEU A 176 -32.75 -38.73 26.77
C LEU A 176 -32.73 -39.82 25.69
N LYS A 177 -33.76 -40.68 25.67
CA LYS A 177 -33.91 -41.72 24.64
C LYS A 177 -34.07 -41.11 23.25
N SER A 178 -34.85 -40.04 23.10
CA SER A 178 -34.99 -39.32 21.83
C SER A 178 -33.64 -38.76 21.36
N VAL A 179 -32.86 -38.16 22.26
CA VAL A 179 -31.53 -37.62 21.94
C VAL A 179 -30.53 -38.73 21.57
N LEU A 180 -30.59 -39.90 22.20
CA LEU A 180 -29.78 -41.07 21.86
C LEU A 180 -30.08 -41.64 20.45
N GLN A 181 -31.28 -41.38 19.93
CA GLN A 181 -31.73 -41.84 18.62
C GLN A 181 -31.49 -40.80 17.52
N ALA A 182 -31.77 -39.53 17.79
CA ALA A 182 -31.74 -38.46 16.79
C ALA A 182 -30.51 -37.53 16.88
N GLY A 183 -29.78 -37.56 17.99
CA GLY A 183 -28.76 -36.56 18.32
C GLY A 183 -29.36 -35.32 18.98
N VAL A 184 -28.52 -34.31 19.24
CA VAL A 184 -28.99 -33.01 19.76
C VAL A 184 -29.24 -32.06 18.58
N PRO A 185 -30.49 -31.59 18.37
CA PRO A 185 -30.77 -30.58 17.36
C PRO A 185 -30.07 -29.26 17.74
N HIS A 186 -29.29 -28.72 16.81
CA HIS A 186 -28.50 -27.52 17.04
C HIS A 186 -28.37 -26.68 15.76
N ALA A 187 -28.07 -25.39 15.94
CA ALA A 187 -27.76 -24.48 14.84
C ALA A 187 -26.31 -23.98 14.95
N VAL A 188 -25.63 -23.81 13.82
CA VAL A 188 -24.24 -23.34 13.75
C VAL A 188 -24.20 -21.99 13.03
N LEU A 189 -23.49 -21.02 13.60
CA LEU A 189 -23.38 -19.65 13.11
C LEU A 189 -21.92 -19.34 12.81
N ASN A 190 -21.61 -19.11 11.53
CA ASN A 190 -20.25 -18.97 11.03
C ASN A 190 -19.88 -17.51 10.68
N ALA A 191 -20.68 -16.52 11.10
CA ALA A 191 -20.52 -15.09 10.81
C ALA A 191 -20.51 -14.75 9.30
N ARG A 192 -21.24 -15.50 8.48
CA ARG A 192 -21.34 -15.31 7.02
C ARG A 192 -22.66 -14.67 6.58
N ARG A 193 -23.77 -15.03 7.22
CA ARG A 193 -25.12 -14.58 6.82
C ARG A 193 -25.81 -13.86 7.97
N HIS A 194 -25.50 -12.58 8.16
CA HIS A 194 -25.92 -11.84 9.34
C HIS A 194 -27.44 -11.82 9.57
N THR A 195 -28.27 -11.74 8.53
CA THR A 195 -29.74 -11.71 8.68
C THR A 195 -30.32 -13.04 9.16
N GLU A 196 -29.94 -14.15 8.53
CA GLU A 196 -30.38 -15.50 8.92
C GLU A 196 -29.83 -15.86 10.30
N GLU A 197 -28.56 -15.55 10.57
CA GLU A 197 -27.93 -15.79 11.88
C GLU A 197 -28.58 -14.98 13.00
N SER A 198 -29.06 -13.77 12.69
CA SER A 198 -29.79 -12.93 13.65
C SER A 198 -31.11 -13.57 14.08
N GLN A 199 -31.86 -14.15 13.14
CA GLN A 199 -33.12 -14.87 13.43
C GLN A 199 -32.85 -16.12 14.27
N ILE A 200 -31.80 -16.87 13.95
CA ILE A 200 -31.41 -18.06 14.72
C ILE A 200 -31.02 -17.66 16.16
N ILE A 201 -30.24 -16.59 16.33
CA ILE A 201 -29.85 -16.11 17.66
C ILE A 201 -31.02 -15.59 18.48
N ALA A 202 -32.00 -14.93 17.87
CA ALA A 202 -33.21 -14.48 18.56
C ALA A 202 -33.97 -15.67 19.18
N GLY A 203 -33.97 -16.82 18.50
CA GLY A 203 -34.55 -18.08 18.99
C GLY A 203 -33.68 -18.89 19.97
N ALA A 204 -32.41 -18.52 20.19
CA ALA A 204 -31.45 -19.33 20.97
C ALA A 204 -31.82 -19.50 22.46
N GLY A 205 -32.74 -18.69 22.98
CA GLY A 205 -33.23 -18.80 24.36
C GLY A 205 -34.47 -19.68 24.54
N ALA A 206 -34.94 -20.37 23.49
CA ALA A 206 -36.09 -21.27 23.55
C ALA A 206 -35.79 -22.56 24.33
N PHE A 207 -36.83 -23.22 24.83
CA PHE A 207 -36.70 -24.45 25.63
C PHE A 207 -35.92 -25.55 24.87
N GLY A 208 -34.79 -25.96 25.43
CA GLY A 208 -33.88 -26.94 24.83
C GLY A 208 -33.11 -26.49 23.60
N ALA A 209 -33.11 -25.21 23.23
CA ALA A 209 -32.36 -24.74 22.07
C ALA A 209 -30.85 -24.87 22.29
N VAL A 210 -30.12 -25.32 21.27
CA VAL A 210 -28.65 -25.38 21.27
C VAL A 210 -28.12 -24.60 20.08
N THR A 211 -27.30 -23.59 20.35
CA THR A 211 -26.72 -22.75 19.30
C THR A 211 -25.20 -22.69 19.46
N ILE A 212 -24.48 -22.97 18.38
CA ILE A 212 -23.02 -22.88 18.29
C ILE A 212 -22.69 -21.61 17.51
N ALA A 213 -21.96 -20.70 18.13
CA ALA A 213 -21.55 -19.43 17.55
C ALA A 213 -20.02 -19.38 17.38
N THR A 214 -19.56 -19.28 16.14
CA THR A 214 -18.15 -19.03 15.86
C THR A 214 -17.78 -17.59 16.20
N ASN A 215 -16.71 -17.42 16.96
CA ASN A 215 -16.24 -16.18 17.59
C ASN A 215 -17.37 -15.45 18.33
N MET A 216 -17.99 -14.49 17.65
CA MET A 216 -19.07 -13.65 18.17
C MET A 216 -20.21 -13.52 17.14
N ALA A 217 -20.47 -14.58 16.37
CA ALA A 217 -21.58 -14.63 15.41
C ALA A 217 -22.92 -14.27 16.09
N GLY A 218 -23.78 -13.55 15.36
CA GLY A 218 -25.02 -12.96 15.90
C GLY A 218 -24.79 -11.90 16.99
N ARG A 219 -23.72 -11.11 16.85
CA ARG A 219 -23.53 -9.86 17.61
C ARG A 219 -24.56 -8.82 17.22
N GLY A 220 -25.08 -8.12 18.23
CA GLY A 220 -26.11 -7.08 18.08
C GLY A 220 -27.53 -7.56 18.33
N VAL A 221 -27.76 -8.88 18.42
CA VAL A 221 -29.07 -9.46 18.73
C VAL A 221 -29.13 -9.95 20.18
N ASP A 222 -30.23 -9.64 20.84
CA ASP A 222 -30.51 -10.00 22.22
C ASP A 222 -31.18 -11.37 22.29
N ILE A 223 -30.62 -12.26 23.11
CA ILE A 223 -31.20 -13.59 23.35
C ILE A 223 -32.19 -13.46 24.51
N LYS A 224 -33.48 -13.62 24.20
CA LYS A 224 -34.55 -13.61 25.21
C LYS A 224 -34.86 -15.03 25.64
N LEU A 225 -35.05 -15.25 26.95
CA LEU A 225 -35.51 -16.56 27.45
C LEU A 225 -36.91 -16.85 26.91
N GLY A 226 -37.18 -18.10 26.53
CA GLY A 226 -38.41 -18.49 25.80
C GLY A 226 -38.29 -18.37 24.27
N GLY A 227 -37.26 -17.68 23.75
CA GLY A 227 -37.04 -17.50 22.31
C GLY A 227 -37.82 -16.33 21.71
N GLU A 228 -38.01 -16.37 20.39
CA GLU A 228 -38.77 -15.38 19.63
C GLU A 228 -40.17 -15.89 19.28
N ILE A 229 -41.19 -15.05 19.45
CA ILE A 229 -42.57 -15.38 19.07
C ILE A 229 -42.78 -14.95 17.61
N ALA A 230 -43.32 -15.85 16.79
CA ALA A 230 -43.67 -15.53 15.41
C ALA A 230 -44.70 -14.38 15.34
N GLU A 231 -44.52 -13.45 14.41
CA GLU A 231 -45.40 -12.29 14.23
C GLU A 231 -46.85 -12.69 13.95
N GLU A 232 -47.05 -13.80 13.23
CA GLU A 232 -48.36 -14.40 12.96
C GLU A 232 -49.12 -14.75 14.24
N VAL A 233 -48.43 -15.32 15.23
CA VAL A 233 -49.01 -15.68 16.54
C VAL A 233 -49.41 -14.42 17.29
N ILE A 234 -48.57 -13.38 17.28
CA ILE A 234 -48.88 -12.10 17.92
C ILE A 234 -50.09 -11.43 17.25
N SER A 235 -50.15 -11.47 15.91
CA SER A 235 -51.28 -10.92 15.14
C SER A 235 -52.58 -11.65 15.45
N ALA A 236 -52.54 -12.99 15.53
CA ALA A 236 -53.69 -13.82 15.91
C ALA A 236 -54.17 -13.51 17.33
N VAL A 237 -53.26 -13.43 18.31
CA VAL A 237 -53.57 -13.05 19.70
C VAL A 237 -54.22 -11.67 19.76
N ASN A 238 -53.69 -10.69 19.03
CA ASN A 238 -54.27 -9.34 19.00
C ASN A 238 -55.70 -9.34 18.43
N ARG A 239 -56.00 -10.16 17.41
CA ARG A 239 -57.36 -10.30 16.87
C ARG A 239 -58.32 -10.92 17.88
N VAL A 240 -57.88 -11.94 18.61
CA VAL A 240 -58.65 -12.58 19.67
C VAL A 240 -58.96 -11.59 20.80
N LEU A 241 -57.96 -10.82 21.25
CA LEU A 241 -58.12 -9.82 22.32
C LEU A 241 -59.04 -8.66 21.89
N ARG A 242 -58.98 -8.20 20.63
CA ARG A 242 -59.95 -7.22 20.11
C ARG A 242 -61.38 -7.76 20.16
N ARG A 243 -61.58 -9.03 19.82
CA ARG A 243 -62.90 -9.68 19.89
C ARG A 243 -63.39 -9.85 21.33
N ALA A 244 -62.47 -10.03 22.28
CA ALA A 244 -62.77 -10.10 23.72
C ALA A 244 -63.02 -8.70 24.35
N GLY A 245 -62.99 -7.61 23.57
CA GLY A 245 -63.38 -6.27 24.03
C GLY A 245 -62.23 -5.34 24.42
N TYR A 246 -60.96 -5.73 24.17
CA TYR A 246 -59.81 -4.86 24.38
C TYR A 246 -59.63 -3.91 23.18
N GLN A 247 -59.65 -2.60 23.41
CA GLN A 247 -59.64 -1.60 22.32
C GLN A 247 -58.31 -1.58 21.55
N ASP A 248 -57.16 -1.59 22.24
CA ASP A 248 -55.82 -1.56 21.62
C ASP A 248 -54.85 -2.62 22.17
N PRO A 249 -54.97 -3.91 21.77
CA PRO A 249 -54.05 -4.95 22.22
C PRO A 249 -52.60 -4.78 21.75
N PHE A 250 -52.36 -3.95 20.74
CA PHE A 250 -51.03 -3.70 20.18
C PHE A 250 -50.11 -2.97 21.18
N ASP A 251 -50.65 -2.06 21.98
CA ASP A 251 -49.87 -1.30 22.96
C ASP A 251 -49.70 -2.04 24.30
N MET A 252 -50.40 -3.17 24.50
CA MET A 252 -50.25 -4.00 25.69
C MET A 252 -48.91 -4.74 25.71
N GLN A 253 -48.32 -4.84 26.90
CA GLN A 253 -47.14 -5.70 27.13
C GLN A 253 -47.50 -7.17 26.93
N LEU A 254 -46.52 -8.00 26.57
CA LEU A 254 -46.75 -9.42 26.31
C LEU A 254 -47.36 -10.14 27.53
N GLU A 255 -46.93 -9.81 28.75
CA GLU A 255 -47.49 -10.38 29.98
C GLU A 255 -48.94 -9.94 30.22
N GLU A 256 -49.29 -8.69 29.88
CA GLU A 256 -50.67 -8.18 29.99
C GLU A 256 -51.59 -8.92 29.01
N ARG A 257 -51.09 -9.22 27.80
CA ARG A 257 -51.81 -10.04 26.82
C ARG A 257 -52.02 -11.46 27.34
N ARG A 258 -51.02 -12.07 27.98
CA ARG A 258 -51.15 -13.39 28.62
C ARG A 258 -52.24 -13.38 29.69
N GLN A 259 -52.22 -12.40 30.59
CA GLN A 259 -53.23 -12.28 31.66
C GLN A 259 -54.63 -12.02 31.11
N ALA A 260 -54.76 -11.25 30.02
CA ALA A 260 -56.03 -11.02 29.34
C ALA A 260 -56.56 -12.30 28.69
N LEU A 261 -55.71 -13.08 28.02
CA LEU A 261 -56.09 -14.38 27.44
C LEU A 261 -56.51 -15.39 28.51
N LEU A 262 -55.79 -15.48 29.63
CA LEU A 262 -56.15 -16.38 30.73
C LEU A 262 -57.52 -16.07 31.37
N LYS A 263 -58.00 -14.83 31.23
CA LYS A 263 -59.33 -14.39 31.70
C LYS A 263 -60.42 -14.49 30.64
N ALA A 264 -60.04 -14.64 29.37
CA ALA A 264 -60.97 -14.79 28.26
C ALA A 264 -61.50 -16.24 28.20
N ASP A 265 -62.74 -16.38 27.71
CA ASP A 265 -63.35 -17.70 27.55
C ASP A 265 -62.70 -18.43 26.35
N PRO A 266 -62.19 -19.68 26.49
CA PRO A 266 -61.59 -20.44 25.40
C PRO A 266 -62.47 -20.60 24.15
N GLU A 267 -63.80 -20.50 24.28
CA GLU A 267 -64.72 -20.52 23.13
C GLU A 267 -64.53 -19.30 22.20
N GLN A 268 -64.01 -18.19 22.73
CA GLN A 268 -63.78 -16.95 21.97
C GLN A 268 -62.53 -17.02 21.08
N TYR A 269 -61.66 -18.02 21.26
CA TYR A 269 -60.45 -18.21 20.46
C TYR A 269 -60.76 -18.59 19.01
N GLY A 270 -61.86 -19.31 18.79
CA GLY A 270 -62.33 -19.70 17.45
C GLY A 270 -61.25 -20.38 16.60
N LEU A 271 -61.04 -19.87 15.38
CA LEU A 271 -60.06 -20.39 14.42
C LEU A 271 -58.59 -20.20 14.87
N TYR A 272 -58.33 -19.32 15.84
CA TYR A 272 -56.97 -18.95 16.28
C TYR A 272 -56.53 -19.69 17.56
N ASN A 273 -57.25 -20.76 17.95
CA ASN A 273 -56.95 -21.53 19.16
C ASN A 273 -55.54 -22.14 19.15
N GLY A 274 -55.04 -22.53 17.97
CA GLY A 274 -53.68 -23.07 17.85
C GLY A 274 -52.60 -22.03 18.21
N GLU A 275 -52.74 -20.82 17.68
CA GLU A 275 -51.83 -19.69 17.88
C GLU A 275 -51.91 -19.18 19.32
N VAL A 276 -53.11 -19.11 19.91
CA VAL A 276 -53.28 -18.74 21.33
C VAL A 276 -52.60 -19.77 22.24
N LYS A 277 -52.73 -21.07 21.94
CA LYS A 277 -52.02 -22.13 22.67
C LYS A 277 -50.51 -22.00 22.55
N LEU A 278 -49.98 -21.73 21.35
CA LEU A 278 -48.55 -21.49 21.15
C LEU A 278 -48.06 -20.27 21.94
N PHE A 279 -48.87 -19.21 22.01
CA PHE A 279 -48.55 -18.03 22.81
C PHE A 279 -48.53 -18.33 24.31
N LEU A 280 -49.46 -19.12 24.84
CA LEU A 280 -49.45 -19.52 26.26
C LEU A 280 -48.28 -20.47 26.55
N GLN A 281 -48.01 -21.43 25.65
CA GLN A 281 -46.88 -22.35 25.76
C GLN A 281 -45.54 -21.61 25.81
N TYR A 282 -45.39 -20.52 25.04
CA TYR A 282 -44.21 -19.67 25.09
C TYR A 282 -43.88 -19.16 26.50
N PHE A 283 -44.89 -18.75 27.28
CA PHE A 283 -44.68 -18.29 28.65
C PHE A 283 -44.38 -19.44 29.61
N GLU A 284 -45.04 -20.58 29.44
CA GLU A 284 -44.74 -21.78 30.24
C GLU A 284 -43.29 -22.24 30.00
N ASP A 285 -42.85 -22.26 28.75
CA ASP A 285 -41.48 -22.60 28.37
C ASP A 285 -40.48 -21.55 28.87
N MET A 286 -40.82 -20.26 28.80
CA MET A 286 -40.02 -19.19 29.38
C MET A 286 -39.86 -19.35 30.91
N GLU A 287 -40.92 -19.70 31.63
CA GLU A 287 -40.90 -19.95 33.08
C GLU A 287 -40.05 -21.18 33.42
N ARG A 288 -40.24 -22.30 32.70
CA ARG A 288 -39.41 -23.50 32.83
C ARG A 288 -37.93 -23.21 32.59
N VAL A 289 -37.62 -22.45 31.54
CA VAL A 289 -36.23 -22.04 31.24
C VAL A 289 -35.64 -21.22 32.40
N ARG A 290 -36.42 -20.31 33.02
CA ARG A 290 -35.97 -19.56 34.21
C ARG A 290 -35.72 -20.47 35.41
N GLU A 291 -36.61 -21.42 35.67
CA GLU A 291 -36.48 -22.40 36.76
C GLU A 291 -35.23 -23.29 36.58
N LEU A 292 -34.92 -23.68 35.35
CA LEU A 292 -33.72 -24.43 34.99
C LEU A 292 -32.42 -23.59 35.04
N GLY A 293 -32.49 -22.33 35.46
CA GLY A 293 -31.33 -21.44 35.60
C GLY A 293 -31.01 -20.60 34.36
N GLY A 294 -31.94 -20.47 33.43
CA GLY A 294 -31.86 -19.63 32.23
C GLY A 294 -30.79 -20.05 31.22
N LEU A 295 -30.38 -19.12 30.35
CA LEU A 295 -29.40 -19.39 29.28
C LEU A 295 -28.05 -19.80 29.88
N HIS A 296 -27.54 -20.95 29.44
CA HIS A 296 -26.20 -21.41 29.76
C HIS A 296 -25.23 -21.13 28.62
N VAL A 297 -24.17 -20.37 28.90
CA VAL A 297 -23.13 -20.04 27.92
C VAL A 297 -21.90 -20.91 28.16
N ILE A 298 -21.45 -21.61 27.12
CA ILE A 298 -20.24 -22.42 27.14
C ILE A 298 -19.22 -21.76 26.22
N GLY A 299 -18.05 -21.39 26.76
CA GLY A 299 -16.88 -21.05 25.94
C GLY A 299 -16.07 -22.31 25.70
N SER A 300 -15.88 -22.73 24.44
CA SER A 300 -15.09 -23.94 24.13
C SER A 300 -13.58 -23.70 24.23
N GLU A 301 -13.17 -22.44 24.24
CA GLU A 301 -11.79 -21.93 24.27
C GLU A 301 -11.79 -20.50 24.85
N ARG A 302 -10.62 -19.98 25.24
CA ARG A 302 -10.41 -18.56 25.56
C ARG A 302 -10.05 -17.80 24.29
N HIS A 303 -10.62 -16.61 24.10
CA HIS A 303 -10.20 -15.72 23.02
C HIS A 303 -8.87 -15.04 23.37
N GLU A 304 -8.25 -14.42 22.37
CA GLU A 304 -7.04 -13.61 22.53
C GLU A 304 -7.17 -12.48 23.56
N ALA A 305 -8.40 -12.01 23.81
CA ALA A 305 -8.66 -10.92 24.73
C ALA A 305 -9.82 -11.23 25.70
N ARG A 306 -9.61 -10.93 26.98
CA ARG A 306 -10.58 -11.15 28.08
C ARG A 306 -11.88 -10.40 27.85
N ARG A 307 -11.81 -9.25 27.17
CA ARG A 307 -12.99 -8.45 26.79
C ARG A 307 -13.95 -9.25 25.90
N ILE A 308 -13.44 -10.10 25.01
CA ILE A 308 -14.27 -10.89 24.08
C ILE A 308 -14.94 -12.04 24.85
N ASP A 309 -14.19 -12.73 25.72
CA ASP A 309 -14.75 -13.75 26.60
C ASP A 309 -15.89 -13.18 27.46
N ASN A 310 -15.70 -12.00 28.04
CA ASN A 310 -16.72 -11.32 28.84
C ASN A 310 -17.96 -10.94 28.01
N GLN A 311 -17.80 -10.66 26.71
CA GLN A 311 -18.95 -10.43 25.82
C GLN A 311 -19.73 -11.71 25.55
N LEU A 312 -19.05 -12.85 25.40
CA LEU A 312 -19.70 -14.16 25.29
C LEU A 312 -20.46 -14.48 26.59
N ARG A 313 -19.81 -14.34 27.76
CA ARG A 313 -20.48 -14.48 29.07
C ARG A 313 -21.68 -13.53 29.22
N GLY A 314 -21.57 -12.31 28.69
CA GLY A 314 -22.64 -11.30 28.66
C GLY A 314 -23.85 -11.64 27.79
N ARG A 315 -23.86 -12.78 27.11
CA ARG A 315 -25.04 -13.27 26.38
C ARG A 315 -26.10 -13.87 27.31
N SER A 316 -25.72 -14.38 28.48
CA SER A 316 -26.66 -14.85 29.51
C SER A 316 -26.93 -13.81 30.59
N ALA A 317 -28.02 -14.03 31.35
CA ALA A 317 -28.48 -13.19 32.46
C ALA A 317 -28.73 -11.72 32.10
N ARG A 318 -29.42 -11.49 30.97
CA ARG A 318 -29.85 -10.16 30.53
C ARG A 318 -31.12 -9.74 31.26
N GLN A 319 -31.31 -8.43 31.48
CA GLN A 319 -32.49 -7.88 32.16
C GLN A 319 -32.81 -8.48 33.55
N GLY A 320 -31.80 -9.07 34.21
CA GLY A 320 -31.97 -9.72 35.52
C GLY A 320 -32.51 -11.15 35.47
N ASP A 321 -32.64 -11.76 34.28
CA ASP A 321 -32.93 -13.18 34.13
C ASP A 321 -31.82 -14.06 34.75
N PRO A 322 -32.15 -15.29 35.19
CA PRO A 322 -31.13 -16.26 35.56
C PRO A 322 -30.28 -16.64 34.35
N GLY A 323 -29.03 -16.98 34.60
CA GLY A 323 -28.11 -17.41 33.55
C GLY A 323 -26.75 -17.75 34.12
N SER A 324 -26.04 -18.63 33.43
CA SER A 324 -24.69 -19.01 33.82
C SER A 324 -23.73 -19.03 32.64
N SER A 325 -22.44 -19.00 32.94
CA SER A 325 -21.37 -19.21 31.97
C SER A 325 -20.30 -20.14 32.50
N ARG A 326 -19.68 -20.95 31.63
CA ARG A 326 -18.56 -21.82 31.94
C ARG A 326 -17.63 -21.88 30.73
N PHE A 327 -16.31 -21.95 30.97
CA PHE A 327 -15.32 -22.10 29.90
C PHE A 327 -14.63 -23.45 30.05
N TYR A 328 -14.44 -24.11 28.92
CA TYR A 328 -13.73 -25.37 28.78
C TYR A 328 -12.44 -25.09 28.02
N LEU A 329 -11.31 -25.56 28.54
CA LEU A 329 -10.00 -25.28 27.97
C LEU A 329 -9.20 -26.56 27.82
N SER A 330 -8.29 -26.57 26.86
CA SER A 330 -7.32 -27.63 26.66
C SER A 330 -5.90 -27.07 26.65
N LEU A 331 -4.93 -27.86 27.10
CA LEU A 331 -3.50 -27.53 26.91
C LEU A 331 -3.09 -27.51 25.42
N GLN A 332 -3.91 -28.12 24.56
CA GLN A 332 -3.73 -28.18 23.11
C GLN A 332 -4.44 -27.04 22.35
N ASP A 333 -5.19 -26.17 23.04
CA ASP A 333 -5.85 -25.02 22.41
C ASP A 333 -4.83 -23.99 21.92
N ASP A 334 -5.20 -23.17 20.92
CA ASP A 334 -4.28 -22.23 20.27
C ASP A 334 -3.59 -21.26 21.24
N LEU A 335 -4.34 -20.72 22.20
CA LEU A 335 -3.79 -19.83 23.23
C LEU A 335 -2.71 -20.53 24.08
N MET A 336 -2.93 -21.79 24.45
CA MET A 336 -2.02 -22.57 25.29
C MET A 336 -0.81 -23.05 24.50
N ARG A 337 -1.02 -23.49 23.25
CA ARG A 337 0.04 -23.92 22.33
C ARG A 337 1.07 -22.82 22.10
N LEU A 338 0.64 -21.56 21.98
CA LEU A 338 1.54 -20.44 21.71
C LEU A 338 2.32 -19.95 22.94
N PHE A 339 1.79 -20.10 24.16
CA PHE A 339 2.35 -19.36 25.32
C PHE A 339 2.52 -20.11 26.65
N GLY A 340 2.06 -21.36 26.80
CA GLY A 340 2.14 -22.06 28.10
C GLY A 340 1.94 -23.59 28.16
N GLY A 341 1.65 -24.26 27.05
CA GLY A 341 1.27 -25.68 27.03
C GLY A 341 2.39 -26.65 27.42
N GLU A 342 3.63 -26.42 26.98
CA GLU A 342 4.75 -27.36 27.20
C GLU A 342 5.12 -27.51 28.68
N GLN A 343 5.14 -26.42 29.44
CA GLN A 343 5.49 -26.44 30.86
C GLN A 343 4.46 -27.20 31.71
N VAL A 344 3.17 -27.07 31.36
CA VAL A 344 2.07 -27.74 32.07
C VAL A 344 1.98 -29.21 31.66
N SER A 345 2.15 -29.52 30.38
CA SER A 345 2.11 -30.90 29.86
C SER A 345 3.20 -31.78 30.48
N GLY A 346 4.43 -31.27 30.59
CA GLY A 346 5.55 -32.01 31.19
C GLY A 346 5.39 -32.31 32.68
N LEU A 347 4.65 -31.48 33.42
CA LEU A 347 4.32 -31.74 34.83
C LEU A 347 3.26 -32.86 34.95
N MET A 348 2.29 -32.90 34.04
CA MET A 348 1.20 -33.90 34.06
C MET A 348 1.66 -35.31 33.75
N GLU A 349 2.57 -35.47 32.79
CA GLU A 349 3.17 -36.78 32.47
C GLU A 349 3.88 -37.39 33.69
N ARG A 350 4.52 -36.54 34.50
CA ARG A 350 5.19 -36.97 35.74
C ARG A 350 4.21 -37.37 36.83
N LEU A 351 3.03 -36.75 36.88
CA LEU A 351 2.01 -36.99 37.91
C LEU A 351 1.01 -38.10 37.56
N LYS A 352 1.05 -38.65 36.33
CA LYS A 352 0.13 -39.71 35.84
C LYS A 352 -1.35 -39.40 36.12
N VAL A 353 -1.76 -38.17 35.84
CA VAL A 353 -3.16 -37.73 35.95
C VAL A 353 -3.98 -38.33 34.80
N ASP A 354 -5.22 -38.74 35.06
CA ASP A 354 -6.13 -39.22 34.00
C ASP A 354 -6.54 -38.08 33.06
N ASP A 355 -6.35 -38.27 31.76
CA ASP A 355 -6.65 -37.27 30.73
C ASP A 355 -8.15 -36.93 30.60
N SER A 356 -9.01 -37.82 31.10
CA SER A 356 -10.47 -37.68 31.06
C SER A 356 -11.06 -36.83 32.20
N LEU A 357 -10.26 -36.52 33.23
CA LEU A 357 -10.70 -35.73 34.37
C LEU A 357 -10.22 -34.27 34.28
N PRO A 358 -11.01 -33.30 34.79
CA PRO A 358 -10.65 -31.90 34.76
C PRO A 358 -9.50 -31.58 35.74
N LEU A 359 -8.66 -30.63 35.35
CA LEU A 359 -7.52 -30.19 36.14
C LEU A 359 -7.94 -29.15 37.19
N GLU A 360 -8.19 -29.61 38.41
CA GLU A 360 -8.47 -28.75 39.56
C GLU A 360 -7.17 -28.26 40.23
N ALA A 361 -6.38 -27.45 39.52
CA ALA A 361 -5.22 -26.80 40.11
C ALA A 361 -5.27 -25.30 39.88
N ARG A 362 -5.42 -24.52 40.97
CA ARG A 362 -5.31 -23.05 40.98
C ARG A 362 -4.04 -22.53 40.28
N LEU A 363 -3.00 -23.37 40.17
CA LEU A 363 -1.75 -23.11 39.47
C LEU A 363 -1.93 -22.92 37.95
N VAL A 364 -2.86 -23.63 37.30
CA VAL A 364 -3.04 -23.58 35.84
C VAL A 364 -3.81 -22.32 35.41
N SER A 365 -4.75 -21.85 36.24
CA SER A 365 -5.53 -20.63 35.97
C SER A 365 -4.64 -19.39 35.82
N GLY A 366 -3.58 -19.24 36.64
CA GLY A 366 -2.66 -18.10 36.54
C GLY A 366 -1.81 -18.11 35.25
N ILE A 367 -1.48 -19.29 34.73
CA ILE A 367 -0.75 -19.43 33.46
C ILE A 367 -1.65 -19.02 32.29
N ILE A 368 -2.94 -19.38 32.32
CA ILE A 368 -3.90 -18.98 31.29
C ILE A 368 -4.08 -17.45 31.28
N GLU A 369 -4.28 -16.84 32.44
CA GLU A 369 -4.43 -15.38 32.54
C GLU A 369 -3.18 -14.63 32.05
N SER A 370 -1.98 -15.08 32.43
CA SER A 370 -0.74 -14.47 31.96
C SER A 370 -0.49 -14.66 30.46
N SER A 371 -0.91 -15.81 29.90
CA SER A 371 -0.86 -16.06 28.45
C SER A 371 -1.79 -15.11 27.68
N GLN A 372 -3.03 -14.93 28.16
CA GLN A 372 -3.99 -14.00 27.56
C GLN A 372 -3.48 -12.54 27.65
N ALA A 373 -2.94 -12.12 28.80
CA ALA A 373 -2.37 -10.79 28.97
C ALA A 373 -1.17 -10.53 28.03
N ARG A 374 -0.34 -11.55 27.77
CA ARG A 374 0.79 -11.44 26.82
C ARG A 374 0.30 -11.26 25.39
N VAL A 375 -0.74 -11.99 24.97
CA VAL A 375 -1.36 -11.83 23.64
C VAL A 375 -1.99 -10.45 23.49
N GLU A 376 -2.73 -10.00 24.50
CA GLU A 376 -3.29 -8.64 24.52
C GLU A 376 -2.20 -7.57 24.39
N GLY A 377 -1.08 -7.73 25.11
CA GLY A 377 0.09 -6.85 25.02
C GLY A 377 0.72 -6.85 23.62
N ALA A 378 0.97 -8.02 23.04
CA ALA A 378 1.51 -8.13 21.68
C ALA A 378 0.60 -7.49 20.63
N ASN A 379 -0.71 -7.74 20.70
CA ASN A 379 -1.70 -7.12 19.82
C ASN A 379 -1.77 -5.59 20.02
N PHE A 380 -1.59 -5.11 21.25
CA PHE A 380 -1.51 -3.68 21.54
C PHE A 380 -0.25 -3.06 20.91
N ASP A 381 0.91 -3.69 21.06
CA ASP A 381 2.17 -3.21 20.50
C ASP A 381 2.14 -3.16 18.97
N VAL A 382 1.60 -4.19 18.32
CA VAL A 382 1.42 -4.20 16.85
C VAL A 382 0.56 -3.04 16.38
N ARG A 383 -0.57 -2.78 17.07
CA ARG A 383 -1.46 -1.65 16.73
C ARG A 383 -0.81 -0.31 17.01
N LYS A 384 -0.07 -0.20 18.11
CA LYS A 384 0.66 1.00 18.48
C LYS A 384 1.70 1.33 17.41
N HIS A 385 2.51 0.37 16.99
CA HIS A 385 3.49 0.57 15.93
C HIS A 385 2.84 0.95 14.60
N LEU A 386 1.75 0.28 14.21
CA LEU A 386 1.01 0.64 13.00
C LEU A 386 0.51 2.10 13.04
N LEU A 387 -0.02 2.53 14.19
CA LEU A 387 -0.45 3.90 14.41
C LEU A 387 0.72 4.89 14.35
N GLU A 388 1.85 4.57 14.98
CA GLU A 388 3.05 5.42 14.97
C GLU A 388 3.61 5.65 13.54
N TYR A 389 3.53 4.64 12.67
CA TYR A 389 3.88 4.79 11.26
C TYR A 389 2.85 5.64 10.50
N ASP A 390 1.55 5.39 10.71
CA ASP A 390 0.48 6.13 10.05
C ASP A 390 0.42 7.60 10.52
N ASP A 391 0.78 7.92 11.76
CA ASP A 391 0.85 9.29 12.28
C ASP A 391 1.82 10.17 11.49
N VAL A 392 2.93 9.60 11.01
CA VAL A 392 3.89 10.32 10.15
C VAL A 392 3.26 10.65 8.80
N LEU A 393 2.65 9.65 8.18
CA LEU A 393 1.94 9.81 6.90
C LEU A 393 0.73 10.73 7.00
N ASN A 394 -0.01 10.71 8.12
CA ASN A 394 -1.17 11.56 8.32
C ASN A 394 -0.79 13.04 8.39
N LYS A 395 0.32 13.40 9.04
CA LYS A 395 0.82 14.78 9.03
C LYS A 395 1.18 15.25 7.62
N GLN A 396 1.82 14.38 6.82
CA GLN A 396 2.16 14.69 5.44
C GLN A 396 0.92 14.80 4.54
N ARG A 397 -0.07 13.91 4.74
CA ARG A 397 -1.39 13.98 4.08
C ARG A 397 -2.07 15.31 4.38
N GLU A 398 -2.11 15.72 5.65
CA GLU A 398 -2.72 16.98 6.07
C GLU A 398 -2.07 18.18 5.35
N GLN A 399 -0.73 18.19 5.25
CA GLN A 399 -0.01 19.23 4.52
C GLN A 399 -0.34 19.22 3.01
N ILE A 400 -0.29 18.06 2.34
CA ILE A 400 -0.58 17.98 0.90
C ILE A 400 -2.03 18.30 0.60
N TYR A 401 -2.98 17.79 1.39
CA TYR A 401 -4.40 18.00 1.17
C TYR A 401 -4.82 19.44 1.47
N SER A 402 -4.26 20.07 2.51
CA SER A 402 -4.51 21.49 2.77
C SER A 402 -3.99 22.39 1.64
N GLN A 403 -2.79 22.10 1.09
CA GLN A 403 -2.29 22.80 -0.09
C GLN A 403 -3.21 22.60 -1.30
N ARG A 404 -3.63 21.36 -1.54
CA ARG A 404 -4.51 21.01 -2.66
C ARG A 404 -5.89 21.69 -2.55
N ASP A 405 -6.48 21.72 -1.36
CA ASP A 405 -7.75 22.40 -1.09
C ASP A 405 -7.63 23.92 -1.24
N ARG A 406 -6.50 24.50 -0.80
CA ARG A 406 -6.17 25.91 -1.09
C ARG A 406 -6.10 26.15 -2.60
N ILE A 407 -5.45 25.27 -3.36
CA ILE A 407 -5.37 25.38 -4.82
C ILE A 407 -6.74 25.22 -5.48
N PHE A 408 -7.68 24.45 -4.92
CA PHE A 408 -9.04 24.38 -5.46
C PHE A 408 -9.89 25.61 -5.17
N THR A 409 -9.69 26.24 -4.01
CA THR A 409 -10.59 27.29 -3.49
C THR A 409 -10.08 28.71 -3.70
N LYS A 410 -8.76 28.92 -3.74
CA LYS A 410 -8.15 30.25 -3.94
C LYS A 410 -8.49 30.76 -5.34
N LEU A 411 -8.99 31.99 -5.41
CA LEU A 411 -9.42 32.62 -6.66
C LEU A 411 -8.24 32.87 -7.60
N ASP A 412 -7.12 33.34 -7.07
CA ASP A 412 -5.90 33.67 -7.82
C ASP A 412 -4.69 32.94 -7.24
N LEU A 413 -3.96 32.23 -8.09
CA LEU A 413 -2.78 31.43 -7.78
C LEU A 413 -1.48 32.07 -8.27
N THR A 414 -1.53 33.33 -8.73
CA THR A 414 -0.38 34.00 -9.32
C THR A 414 0.75 34.16 -8.33
N GLU A 415 0.46 34.65 -7.13
CA GLU A 415 1.41 34.77 -6.03
C GLU A 415 1.97 33.39 -5.60
N ASP A 416 1.13 32.35 -5.51
CA ASP A 416 1.59 31.00 -5.11
C ASP A 416 2.62 30.44 -6.08
N VAL A 417 2.42 30.67 -7.39
CA VAL A 417 3.36 30.21 -8.43
C VAL A 417 4.59 31.10 -8.49
N ALA A 418 4.45 32.41 -8.25
CA ALA A 418 5.58 33.34 -8.17
C ALA A 418 6.51 33.00 -7.00
N GLU A 419 5.97 32.69 -5.81
CA GLU A 419 6.76 32.21 -4.65
C GLU A 419 7.53 30.92 -4.97
N ILE A 420 6.90 30.00 -5.70
CA ILE A 420 7.55 28.74 -6.13
C ILE A 420 8.69 29.05 -7.12
N LEU A 421 8.44 29.96 -8.06
CA LEU A 421 9.39 30.36 -9.08
C LEU A 421 10.61 31.05 -8.45
N ASP A 422 10.39 32.01 -7.56
CA ASP A 422 11.41 32.76 -6.84
C ASP A 422 12.37 31.82 -6.10
N ALA A 423 11.83 30.92 -5.28
CA ALA A 423 12.63 29.96 -4.50
C ALA A 423 13.46 29.01 -5.39
N GLU A 424 12.95 28.59 -6.54
CA GLU A 424 13.71 27.74 -7.46
C GLU A 424 14.75 28.55 -8.24
N VAL A 425 14.43 29.78 -8.69
CA VAL A 425 15.37 30.65 -9.39
C VAL A 425 16.55 31.00 -8.48
N GLU A 426 16.29 31.42 -7.24
CA GLU A 426 17.33 31.73 -6.26
C GLU A 426 18.29 30.55 -6.06
N GLN A 427 17.74 29.35 -5.84
CA GLN A 427 18.52 28.12 -5.70
C GLN A 427 19.34 27.80 -6.97
N ARG A 428 18.75 27.97 -8.16
CA ARG A 428 19.41 27.66 -9.44
C ARG A 428 20.49 28.67 -9.81
N VAL A 429 20.30 29.94 -9.47
CA VAL A 429 21.29 31.00 -9.69
C VAL A 429 22.51 30.78 -8.83
N GLU A 430 22.32 30.48 -7.54
CA GLU A 430 23.44 30.17 -6.63
C GLU A 430 24.25 28.96 -7.14
N LEU A 431 23.56 27.86 -7.48
CA LEU A 431 24.21 26.69 -8.05
C LEU A 431 24.88 26.96 -9.40
N GLY A 432 24.27 27.77 -10.27
CA GLY A 432 24.80 28.09 -11.58
C GLY A 432 26.05 28.97 -11.54
N LEU A 433 26.09 29.96 -10.63
CA LEU A 433 27.24 30.87 -10.51
C LEU A 433 28.44 30.24 -9.78
N THR A 434 28.20 29.21 -8.98
CA THR A 434 29.27 28.42 -8.33
C THR A 434 29.86 27.32 -9.21
N ASP A 435 29.25 27.06 -10.39
CA ASP A 435 29.71 26.04 -11.32
C ASP A 435 31.06 26.43 -11.95
N GLU A 436 32.02 25.50 -11.94
CA GLU A 436 33.35 25.71 -12.53
C GLU A 436 33.29 25.98 -14.04
N GLU A 437 32.26 25.47 -14.73
CA GLU A 437 32.05 25.70 -16.16
C GLU A 437 31.27 26.98 -16.48
N GLY A 438 30.88 27.75 -15.44
CA GLY A 438 30.04 28.95 -15.55
C GLY A 438 28.53 28.64 -15.56
N PRO A 439 27.67 29.67 -15.61
CA PRO A 439 26.22 29.54 -15.39
C PRO A 439 25.45 28.98 -16.60
N TRP A 440 26.07 28.14 -17.42
CA TRP A 440 25.44 27.59 -18.63
C TRP A 440 24.27 26.65 -18.31
N LYS A 441 24.34 25.90 -17.20
CA LYS A 441 23.22 25.06 -16.73
C LYS A 441 22.00 25.88 -16.34
N LEU A 442 22.21 27.07 -15.77
CA LEU A 442 21.14 28.01 -15.44
C LEU A 442 20.47 28.52 -16.74
N ILE A 443 21.25 28.96 -17.73
CA ILE A 443 20.71 29.42 -19.02
C ILE A 443 19.96 28.29 -19.73
N ALA A 444 20.54 27.09 -19.80
CA ALA A 444 19.89 25.93 -20.43
C ALA A 444 18.57 25.57 -19.74
N TRP A 445 18.52 25.67 -18.41
CA TRP A 445 17.29 25.47 -17.65
C TRP A 445 16.26 26.57 -17.96
N LEU A 446 16.66 27.85 -17.99
CA LEU A 446 15.78 28.97 -18.32
C LEU A 446 15.19 28.86 -19.74
N GLU A 447 15.97 28.42 -20.72
CA GLU A 447 15.46 28.15 -22.08
C GLU A 447 14.40 27.04 -22.11
N GLY A 448 14.52 26.04 -21.24
CA GLY A 448 13.53 24.98 -21.07
C GLY A 448 12.27 25.45 -20.33
N VAL A 449 12.43 26.29 -19.31
CA VAL A 449 11.34 26.83 -18.49
C VAL A 449 10.49 27.80 -19.30
N GLN A 450 11.12 28.81 -19.91
CA GLN A 450 10.46 29.83 -20.72
C GLN A 450 10.97 29.77 -22.16
N PRO A 451 10.38 28.90 -23.00
CA PRO A 451 10.67 28.89 -24.43
C PRO A 451 10.08 30.15 -25.10
N PRO A 452 10.62 30.56 -26.25
CA PRO A 452 10.17 31.77 -26.93
C PRO A 452 8.74 31.61 -27.44
N PHE A 453 7.96 32.70 -27.47
CA PHE A 453 6.55 32.70 -27.90
C PHE A 453 6.16 33.98 -28.64
N GLU A 454 5.08 33.92 -29.41
CA GLU A 454 4.55 35.11 -30.09
C GLU A 454 3.49 35.82 -29.24
N THR A 455 3.62 37.14 -29.12
CA THR A 455 2.63 38.01 -28.48
C THR A 455 2.53 39.33 -29.26
N GLN A 456 1.31 39.80 -29.54
CA GLN A 456 1.07 41.04 -30.30
C GLN A 456 1.83 41.15 -31.65
N GLY A 457 2.09 40.02 -32.33
CA GLY A 457 2.87 39.98 -33.56
C GLY A 457 4.39 40.19 -33.38
N ARG A 458 4.87 40.16 -32.14
CA ARG A 458 6.28 40.23 -31.73
C ARG A 458 6.72 38.88 -31.16
N LEU A 459 8.01 38.59 -31.24
CA LEU A 459 8.61 37.41 -30.65
C LEU A 459 9.17 37.76 -29.26
N PHE A 460 8.68 37.09 -28.23
CA PHE A 460 9.23 37.20 -26.88
C PHE A 460 10.40 36.19 -26.73
N PRO A 461 11.62 36.66 -26.43
CA PRO A 461 12.82 35.82 -26.37
C PRO A 461 12.87 34.95 -25.12
N THR A 462 13.74 33.93 -25.12
CA THR A 462 14.22 33.30 -23.88
C THR A 462 15.13 34.29 -23.13
N PHE A 463 15.41 34.06 -21.85
CA PHE A 463 16.35 34.91 -21.11
C PHE A 463 17.74 34.97 -21.77
N GLY A 464 18.28 33.83 -22.21
CA GLY A 464 19.56 33.77 -22.93
C GLY A 464 19.56 34.58 -24.23
N LEU A 465 18.47 34.51 -25.01
CA LEU A 465 18.31 35.30 -26.23
C LEU A 465 18.10 36.79 -25.94
N ALA A 466 17.48 37.15 -24.81
CA ALA A 466 17.33 38.55 -24.39
C ALA A 466 18.70 39.19 -24.10
N LEU A 467 19.57 38.48 -23.36
CA LEU A 467 20.95 38.93 -23.12
C LEU A 467 21.73 39.15 -24.43
N ILE A 468 21.56 38.24 -25.39
CA ILE A 468 22.20 38.35 -26.71
C ILE A 468 21.62 39.50 -27.51
N LEU A 469 20.30 39.71 -27.47
CA LEU A 469 19.65 40.83 -28.15
C LEU A 469 20.16 42.18 -27.60
N ASP A 470 20.37 42.29 -26.30
CA ASP A 470 20.97 43.47 -25.68
C ASP A 470 22.41 43.72 -26.13
N GLU A 471 23.18 42.65 -26.39
CA GLU A 471 24.51 42.78 -27.00
C GLU A 471 24.43 43.28 -28.44
N LEU A 472 23.48 42.77 -29.24
CA LEU A 472 23.27 43.23 -30.61
C LEU A 472 22.88 44.71 -30.69
N LYS A 473 22.14 45.22 -29.70
CA LYS A 473 21.71 46.62 -29.62
C LYS A 473 22.86 47.61 -29.36
N LYS A 474 24.04 47.14 -28.92
CA LYS A 474 25.20 48.00 -28.68
C LYS A 474 25.90 48.46 -29.96
N SER A 475 25.59 47.85 -31.10
CA SER A 475 26.21 48.14 -32.40
C SER A 475 25.18 48.68 -33.40
N ASP A 476 25.53 49.77 -34.09
CA ASP A 476 24.70 50.35 -35.15
C ASP A 476 24.63 49.47 -36.42
N ASP A 477 25.63 48.59 -36.62
CA ASP A 477 25.66 47.64 -37.74
C ASP A 477 25.13 46.28 -37.28
N SER A 478 23.84 46.03 -37.55
CA SER A 478 23.16 44.78 -37.18
C SER A 478 23.74 43.55 -37.88
N ARG A 479 24.23 43.67 -39.12
CA ARG A 479 24.83 42.52 -39.84
C ARG A 479 26.11 42.08 -39.15
N ARG A 480 26.99 43.05 -38.89
CA ARG A 480 28.27 42.79 -38.22
C ARG A 480 28.08 42.30 -36.80
N ALA A 481 27.11 42.85 -36.07
CA ALA A 481 26.79 42.42 -34.71
C ALA A 481 26.31 40.96 -34.65
N ILE A 482 25.41 40.55 -35.55
CA ILE A 482 24.92 39.16 -35.63
C ILE A 482 26.08 38.21 -35.95
N LEU A 483 26.95 38.57 -36.90
CA LEU A 483 28.10 37.75 -37.24
C LEU A 483 29.06 37.60 -36.06
N ASP A 484 29.36 38.68 -35.33
CA ASP A 484 30.25 38.65 -34.16
C ASP A 484 29.68 37.75 -33.06
N VAL A 485 28.40 37.93 -32.72
CA VAL A 485 27.70 37.10 -31.72
C VAL A 485 27.71 35.62 -32.11
N VAL A 486 27.43 35.28 -33.37
CA VAL A 486 27.40 33.88 -33.81
C VAL A 486 28.80 33.27 -33.78
N SER A 487 29.81 33.95 -34.32
CA SER A 487 31.20 33.48 -34.27
C SER A 487 31.65 33.23 -32.84
N ARG A 488 31.38 34.18 -31.93
CA ARG A 488 31.72 34.06 -30.51
C ARG A 488 30.96 32.94 -29.82
N SER A 489 29.69 32.72 -30.18
CA SER A 489 28.89 31.60 -29.65
C SER A 489 29.49 30.25 -30.04
N ILE A 490 29.92 30.11 -31.30
CA ILE A 490 30.59 28.90 -31.79
C ILE A 490 31.93 28.70 -31.07
N GLU A 491 32.74 29.75 -30.93
CA GLU A 491 34.04 29.70 -30.23
C GLU A 491 33.90 29.25 -28.76
N VAL A 492 32.93 29.81 -28.04
CA VAL A 492 32.69 29.49 -26.62
C VAL A 492 32.17 28.06 -26.47
N GLU A 493 31.24 27.63 -27.33
CA GLU A 493 30.75 26.24 -27.34
C GLU A 493 31.87 25.24 -27.64
N GLN A 494 32.77 25.57 -28.56
CA GLN A 494 33.94 24.74 -28.83
C GLN A 494 34.88 24.68 -27.64
N SER A 495 35.18 25.81 -27.00
CA SER A 495 36.01 25.85 -25.80
C SER A 495 35.42 25.02 -24.65
N HIS A 496 34.08 25.01 -24.52
CA HIS A 496 33.37 24.15 -23.57
C HIS A 496 33.49 22.67 -23.95
N THR A 497 33.24 22.34 -25.23
CA THR A 497 33.34 20.97 -25.74
C THR A 497 34.75 20.40 -25.57
N GLN A 498 35.78 21.20 -25.79
CA GLN A 498 37.17 20.83 -25.62
C GLN A 498 37.48 20.49 -24.16
N ARG A 499 37.15 21.39 -23.21
CA ARG A 499 37.29 21.12 -21.76
C ARG A 499 36.58 19.84 -21.34
N ALA A 500 35.39 19.60 -21.90
CA ALA A 500 34.60 18.41 -21.58
C ALA A 500 35.19 17.12 -22.20
N ILE A 501 36.03 17.22 -23.24
CA ILE A 501 36.82 16.10 -23.78
C ILE A 501 38.06 15.88 -22.92
N GLU A 502 38.78 16.95 -22.54
CA GLU A 502 39.92 16.90 -21.62
C GLU A 502 39.53 16.20 -20.30
N ALA A 503 38.45 16.66 -19.65
CA ALA A 503 37.95 16.04 -18.42
C ALA A 503 37.52 14.57 -18.60
N LEU A 504 37.05 14.17 -19.79
CA LEU A 504 36.74 12.77 -20.09
C LEU A 504 38.02 11.92 -20.17
N VAL A 505 39.08 12.46 -20.77
CA VAL A 505 40.39 11.82 -20.88
C VAL A 505 40.99 11.66 -19.49
N ASP A 506 41.05 12.74 -18.70
CA ASP A 506 41.61 12.74 -17.34
C ASP A 506 40.88 11.74 -16.42
N LYS A 507 39.54 11.77 -16.42
CA LYS A 507 38.74 10.82 -15.63
C LYS A 507 38.94 9.37 -16.08
N THR A 508 39.20 9.16 -17.37
CA THR A 508 39.49 7.83 -17.89
C THR A 508 40.88 7.37 -17.45
N GLU A 509 41.86 8.26 -17.38
CA GLU A 509 43.19 7.98 -16.84
C GLU A 509 43.11 7.54 -15.37
N GLU A 510 42.42 8.31 -14.52
CA GLU A 510 42.22 7.96 -13.10
C GLU A 510 41.56 6.59 -12.93
N GLY A 511 40.49 6.34 -13.70
CA GLY A 511 39.77 5.08 -13.69
C GLY A 511 40.59 3.91 -14.24
N LEU A 512 41.42 4.15 -15.26
CA LEU A 512 42.33 3.17 -15.85
C LEU A 512 43.40 2.75 -14.85
N LYS A 513 44.03 3.71 -14.18
CA LYS A 513 45.04 3.46 -13.15
C LYS A 513 44.48 2.61 -12.01
N SER A 514 43.31 2.97 -11.49
CA SER A 514 42.63 2.18 -10.45
C SER A 514 42.28 0.76 -10.92
N GLN A 515 41.90 0.58 -12.19
CA GLN A 515 41.60 -0.76 -12.75
C GLN A 515 42.85 -1.62 -12.94
N ILE A 516 43.98 -1.00 -13.29
CA ILE A 516 45.27 -1.69 -13.40
C ILE A 516 45.68 -2.13 -11.99
N ASP A 517 45.70 -1.22 -11.01
CA ASP A 517 46.11 -1.51 -9.64
C ASP A 517 45.27 -2.65 -9.01
N GLU A 518 43.94 -2.60 -9.11
CA GLU A 518 43.05 -3.66 -8.57
C GLU A 518 43.35 -5.04 -9.18
N ARG A 519 43.67 -5.08 -10.48
CA ARG A 519 43.97 -6.33 -11.18
C ARG A 519 45.36 -6.83 -10.86
N VAL A 520 46.34 -5.94 -10.74
CA VAL A 520 47.70 -6.28 -10.29
C VAL A 520 47.63 -6.87 -8.88
N ASP A 521 46.94 -6.23 -7.95
CA ASP A 521 46.72 -6.76 -6.59
C ASP A 521 46.05 -8.13 -6.59
N THR A 522 45.05 -8.32 -7.45
CA THR A 522 44.38 -9.62 -7.62
C THR A 522 45.33 -10.69 -8.16
N LEU A 523 46.19 -10.32 -9.11
CA LEU A 523 47.23 -11.21 -9.62
C LEU A 523 48.27 -11.55 -8.55
N ASP A 524 48.67 -10.58 -7.72
CA ASP A 524 49.61 -10.79 -6.63
C ASP A 524 49.10 -11.88 -5.68
N VAL A 525 47.86 -11.74 -5.21
CA VAL A 525 47.20 -12.74 -4.35
C VAL A 525 47.08 -14.09 -5.04
N PHE A 526 46.72 -14.11 -6.33
CA PHE A 526 46.58 -15.36 -7.09
C PHE A 526 47.91 -16.10 -7.25
N PHE A 527 48.97 -15.39 -7.64
CA PHE A 527 50.30 -15.99 -7.84
C PHE A 527 51.00 -16.34 -6.53
N GLU A 528 50.74 -15.62 -5.43
CA GLU A 528 51.14 -16.05 -4.07
C GLU A 528 50.48 -17.38 -3.70
N GLY A 529 49.17 -17.51 -3.91
CA GLY A 529 48.45 -18.77 -3.68
C GLY A 529 48.91 -19.91 -4.59
N LEU A 530 49.27 -19.61 -5.85
CA LEU A 530 49.80 -20.58 -6.80
C LEU A 530 51.20 -21.07 -6.37
N ARG A 531 52.03 -20.19 -5.81
CA ARG A 531 53.36 -20.52 -5.27
C ARG A 531 53.28 -21.44 -4.06
N ASP A 532 52.29 -21.26 -3.20
CA ASP A 532 52.09 -22.07 -1.99
C ASP A 532 51.40 -23.43 -2.27
N SER A 533 50.91 -23.63 -3.49
CA SER A 533 50.28 -24.88 -3.93
C SER A 533 51.31 -25.92 -4.37
N ASN A 534 51.17 -27.16 -3.89
CA ASN A 534 51.98 -28.31 -4.33
C ASN A 534 51.41 -29.01 -5.60
N GLU A 535 50.41 -28.43 -6.26
CA GLU A 535 49.81 -29.01 -7.47
C GLU A 535 50.59 -28.67 -8.75
N PRO A 536 50.72 -29.60 -9.72
CA PRO A 536 51.34 -29.30 -11.01
C PRO A 536 50.48 -28.31 -11.82
N ILE A 537 51.10 -27.20 -12.25
CA ILE A 537 50.45 -26.11 -12.98
C ILE A 537 49.91 -26.62 -14.33
N ARG A 538 48.60 -26.58 -14.51
CA ARG A 538 47.94 -26.84 -15.80
C ARG A 538 47.66 -25.51 -16.48
N ALA A 539 48.53 -25.11 -17.40
CA ALA A 539 48.49 -23.79 -18.05
C ALA A 539 47.11 -23.39 -18.60
N GLN A 540 46.37 -24.33 -19.22
CA GLN A 540 45.04 -24.04 -19.77
C GLN A 540 43.99 -23.73 -18.69
N LYS A 541 44.01 -24.47 -17.56
CA LYS A 541 43.07 -24.27 -16.45
C LYS A 541 43.37 -22.95 -15.72
N VAL A 542 44.66 -22.69 -15.49
CA VAL A 542 45.13 -21.44 -14.88
C VAL A 542 44.82 -20.24 -15.77
N ALA A 543 44.93 -20.38 -17.10
CA ALA A 543 44.54 -19.32 -18.04
C ALA A 543 43.04 -19.01 -17.99
N GLU A 544 42.17 -20.02 -17.83
CA GLU A 544 40.72 -19.84 -17.68
C GLU A 544 40.38 -19.16 -16.34
N GLU A 545 41.03 -19.57 -15.24
CA GLU A 545 40.88 -18.95 -13.92
C GLU A 545 41.37 -17.49 -13.93
N LEU A 546 42.56 -17.23 -14.48
CA LEU A 546 43.10 -15.90 -14.67
C LEU A 546 42.20 -15.03 -15.55
N SER A 547 41.68 -15.57 -16.68
CA SER A 547 40.74 -14.84 -17.54
C SER A 547 39.47 -14.45 -16.80
N GLY A 548 38.97 -15.31 -15.90
CA GLY A 548 37.81 -15.03 -15.05
C GLY A 548 38.10 -13.95 -14.00
N LEU A 549 39.26 -14.01 -13.36
CA LEU A 549 39.71 -13.06 -12.34
C LEU A 549 39.97 -11.67 -12.91
N ILE A 550 40.78 -11.57 -13.98
CA ILE A 550 41.16 -10.28 -14.59
C ILE A 550 40.06 -9.73 -15.52
N ARG A 551 39.04 -10.54 -15.84
CA ARG A 551 37.93 -10.21 -16.75
C ARG A 551 38.39 -9.72 -18.14
N LEU A 552 39.51 -10.24 -18.61
CA LEU A 552 40.02 -10.04 -19.98
C LEU A 552 40.18 -11.41 -20.66
N PRO A 553 39.98 -11.48 -21.99
CA PRO A 553 40.17 -12.72 -22.72
C PRO A 553 41.65 -13.07 -22.80
N LEU A 554 42.10 -14.06 -22.02
CA LEU A 554 43.50 -14.53 -22.03
C LEU A 554 43.66 -15.73 -22.96
N ARG A 555 44.44 -15.60 -24.04
CA ARG A 555 44.78 -16.71 -24.95
C ARG A 555 46.28 -16.93 -24.95
N LEU A 556 46.72 -18.05 -24.38
CA LEU A 556 48.14 -18.39 -24.31
C LEU A 556 48.63 -19.05 -25.60
N ASN A 557 49.78 -18.60 -26.10
CA ASN A 557 50.53 -19.31 -27.12
C ASN A 557 51.42 -20.41 -26.48
N GLY A 558 52.09 -21.21 -27.31
CA GLY A 558 52.90 -22.34 -26.84
C GLY A 558 54.11 -21.95 -25.98
N GLU A 559 54.61 -20.71 -26.10
CA GLU A 559 55.72 -20.18 -25.31
C GLU A 559 55.22 -19.67 -23.95
N GLN A 560 54.12 -18.91 -23.92
CA GLN A 560 53.45 -18.42 -22.72
C GLN A 560 52.94 -19.57 -21.84
N SER A 561 52.45 -20.64 -22.46
CA SER A 561 52.02 -21.85 -21.73
C SER A 561 53.18 -22.57 -21.05
N ARG A 562 54.38 -22.51 -21.63
CA ARG A 562 55.60 -23.04 -21.01
C ARG A 562 56.12 -22.10 -19.93
N LEU A 563 56.15 -20.80 -20.21
CA LEU A 563 56.56 -19.77 -19.25
C LEU A 563 55.75 -19.85 -17.95
N LEU A 564 54.42 -19.98 -18.05
CA LEU A 564 53.55 -20.18 -16.88
C LEU A 564 53.85 -21.46 -16.08
N ALA A 565 54.37 -22.50 -16.73
CA ALA A 565 54.69 -23.77 -16.08
C ALA A 565 56.11 -23.79 -15.49
N ASP A 566 57.06 -23.13 -16.16
CA ASP A 566 58.48 -23.13 -15.82
C ASP A 566 58.85 -21.98 -14.85
N ASP A 567 58.32 -20.77 -15.06
CA ASP A 567 58.49 -19.59 -14.20
C ASP A 567 57.20 -18.75 -14.10
N PRO A 568 56.34 -19.06 -13.12
CA PRO A 568 55.08 -18.33 -12.91
C PRO A 568 55.26 -16.84 -12.60
N MET A 569 56.39 -16.42 -12.04
CA MET A 569 56.62 -15.01 -11.68
C MET A 569 57.04 -14.19 -12.90
N GLU A 570 57.87 -14.74 -13.79
CA GLU A 570 58.17 -14.11 -15.08
C GLU A 570 56.91 -14.03 -15.97
N PHE A 571 56.05 -15.05 -15.92
CA PHE A 571 54.75 -15.00 -16.59
C PHE A 571 53.83 -13.89 -16.02
N LYS A 572 53.86 -13.66 -14.71
CA LYS A 572 53.09 -12.58 -14.06
C LYS A 572 53.53 -11.21 -14.60
N GLU A 573 54.82 -10.93 -14.72
CA GLU A 573 55.32 -9.66 -15.28
C GLU A 573 54.85 -9.43 -16.72
N TRP A 574 54.89 -10.48 -17.57
CA TRP A 574 54.30 -10.43 -18.91
C TRP A 574 52.79 -10.16 -18.86
N LEU A 575 52.06 -10.81 -17.95
CA LEU A 575 50.62 -10.68 -17.82
C LEU A 575 50.21 -9.28 -17.37
N VAL A 576 50.97 -8.63 -16.48
CA VAL A 576 50.76 -7.23 -16.10
C VAL A 576 50.87 -6.32 -17.33
N THR A 577 51.95 -6.46 -18.11
CA THR A 577 52.13 -5.71 -19.37
C THR A 577 51.00 -5.96 -20.37
N TYR A 578 50.51 -7.21 -20.44
CA TYR A 578 49.37 -7.57 -21.28
C TYR A 578 48.07 -6.91 -20.82
N ILE A 579 47.80 -6.88 -19.51
CA ILE A 579 46.61 -6.26 -18.92
C ILE A 579 46.61 -4.76 -19.17
N GLU A 580 47.72 -4.09 -18.94
CA GLU A 580 47.90 -2.66 -19.20
C GLU A 580 47.60 -2.34 -20.67
N ALA A 581 48.25 -3.02 -21.62
CA ALA A 581 48.04 -2.79 -23.04
C ALA A 581 46.59 -3.06 -23.50
N GLN A 582 45.94 -4.12 -22.98
CA GLN A 582 44.54 -4.41 -23.32
C GLN A 582 43.57 -3.38 -22.72
N LEU A 583 43.82 -2.93 -21.50
CA LEU A 583 42.99 -1.92 -20.84
C LEU A 583 43.13 -0.55 -21.50
N ILE A 584 44.35 -0.16 -21.87
CA ILE A 584 44.61 1.06 -22.66
C ILE A 584 43.85 0.99 -23.98
N ALA A 585 44.00 -0.09 -24.75
CA ALA A 585 43.30 -0.23 -26.04
C ALA A 585 41.77 -0.19 -25.92
N LEU A 586 41.21 -0.84 -24.88
CA LEU A 586 39.77 -0.86 -24.63
C LEU A 586 39.23 0.52 -24.25
N ASN A 587 39.92 1.23 -23.35
CA ASN A 587 39.50 2.57 -22.92
C ASN A 587 39.75 3.61 -24.02
N ALA A 588 40.83 3.50 -24.79
CA ALA A 588 41.08 4.34 -25.97
C ALA A 588 39.92 4.23 -26.96
N ALA A 589 39.50 3.01 -27.32
CA ALA A 589 38.36 2.80 -28.22
C ALA A 589 37.04 3.36 -27.65
N ARG A 590 36.84 3.28 -26.33
CA ARG A 590 35.66 3.86 -25.66
C ARG A 590 35.68 5.38 -25.69
N VAL A 591 36.81 6.01 -25.38
CA VAL A 591 36.98 7.46 -25.38
C VAL A 591 36.84 7.99 -26.81
N VAL A 592 37.53 7.40 -27.79
CA VAL A 592 37.36 7.74 -29.22
C VAL A 592 35.89 7.68 -29.62
N GLY A 593 35.20 6.56 -29.33
CA GLY A 593 33.79 6.45 -29.66
C GLY A 593 32.90 7.46 -28.91
N ALA A 594 33.28 7.88 -27.70
CA ALA A 594 32.56 8.92 -26.94
C ALA A 594 32.79 10.31 -27.53
N VAL A 595 34.02 10.63 -27.92
CA VAL A 595 34.40 11.88 -28.59
C VAL A 595 33.72 11.98 -29.95
N GLU A 596 33.77 10.94 -30.79
CA GLU A 596 33.10 10.90 -32.10
C GLU A 596 31.58 11.09 -31.98
N ARG A 597 30.94 10.48 -30.97
CA ARG A 597 29.50 10.70 -30.71
C ARG A 597 29.20 12.13 -30.30
N ARG A 598 30.09 12.78 -29.55
CA ARG A 598 29.94 14.18 -29.11
C ARG A 598 30.15 15.17 -30.26
N LEU A 599 31.15 14.93 -31.12
CA LEU A 599 31.47 15.78 -32.27
C LEU A 599 30.62 15.48 -33.51
N GLY A 600 29.91 14.36 -33.54
CA GLY A 600 29.01 13.95 -34.64
C GLY A 600 29.72 13.50 -35.92
N GLU A 601 31.06 13.50 -35.94
CA GLU A 601 31.92 13.10 -37.05
C GLU A 601 33.08 12.23 -36.53
N ALA A 602 33.61 11.37 -37.40
CA ALA A 602 34.74 10.51 -37.06
C ALA A 602 36.04 11.30 -36.99
N LEU A 603 36.93 10.97 -36.03
CA LEU A 603 38.23 11.66 -35.88
C LEU A 603 39.14 11.45 -37.11
N GLY A 604 38.98 10.31 -37.81
CA GLY A 604 39.68 10.00 -39.07
C GLY A 604 41.15 9.62 -38.91
N GLU A 605 41.73 9.82 -37.73
CA GLU A 605 43.11 9.45 -37.39
C GLU A 605 43.16 8.08 -36.71
N LYS A 606 44.16 7.27 -37.09
CA LYS A 606 44.41 5.97 -36.43
C LYS A 606 45.22 6.23 -35.16
N ILE A 607 44.54 6.19 -34.02
CA ILE A 607 45.19 6.32 -32.72
C ILE A 607 45.89 5.00 -32.39
N THR A 608 47.22 5.05 -32.29
CA THR A 608 48.05 3.89 -31.95
C THR A 608 49.15 4.31 -30.99
N ALA A 609 49.12 3.79 -29.77
CA ALA A 609 50.16 4.02 -28.77
C ALA A 609 50.20 2.89 -27.74
N THR A 610 51.36 2.75 -27.10
CA THR A 610 51.63 1.76 -26.04
C THR A 610 51.33 2.30 -24.65
N ASP A 611 51.31 3.62 -24.48
CA ASP A 611 51.06 4.32 -23.23
C ASP A 611 49.79 5.18 -23.32
N TRP A 612 49.14 5.43 -22.18
CA TRP A 612 47.92 6.21 -22.13
C TRP A 612 48.16 7.69 -22.46
N ASP A 613 49.27 8.27 -22.01
CA ASP A 613 49.60 9.68 -22.26
C ASP A 613 49.68 9.98 -23.76
N ASP A 614 50.37 9.11 -24.52
CA ASP A 614 50.44 9.21 -25.98
C ASP A 614 49.07 9.04 -26.66
N VAL A 615 48.19 8.17 -26.11
CA VAL A 615 46.82 7.99 -26.61
C VAL A 615 45.98 9.22 -26.33
N ALA A 616 46.08 9.79 -25.14
CA ALA A 616 45.39 10.99 -24.70
C ALA A 616 45.75 12.18 -25.60
N ASP A 617 47.04 12.43 -25.81
CA ASP A 617 47.53 13.50 -26.69
C ASP A 617 47.00 13.35 -28.12
N GLN A 618 47.06 12.13 -28.69
CA GLN A 618 46.51 11.86 -30.03
C GLN A 618 45.00 12.10 -30.11
N ILE A 619 44.24 11.73 -29.08
CA ILE A 619 42.78 11.96 -29.03
C ILE A 619 42.48 13.47 -28.95
N LEU A 620 43.18 14.19 -28.09
CA LEU A 620 42.99 15.63 -27.89
C LEU A 620 43.36 16.42 -29.14
N GLU A 621 44.49 16.11 -29.77
CA GLU A 621 44.93 16.74 -31.01
C GLU A 621 43.95 16.46 -32.16
N ALA A 622 43.54 15.19 -32.35
CA ALA A 622 42.57 14.83 -33.39
C ALA A 622 41.22 15.52 -33.18
N ALA A 623 40.74 15.60 -31.93
CA ALA A 623 39.51 16.28 -31.58
C ALA A 623 39.60 17.78 -31.86
N HIS A 624 40.69 18.43 -31.43
CA HIS A 624 40.94 19.85 -31.68
C HIS A 624 40.97 20.16 -33.18
N ASN A 625 41.72 19.37 -33.97
CA ASN A 625 41.81 19.53 -35.42
C ASN A 625 40.46 19.31 -36.13
N LEU A 626 39.61 18.40 -35.64
CA LEU A 626 38.26 18.20 -36.17
C LEU A 626 37.37 19.40 -35.84
N MET A 627 37.38 19.86 -34.58
CA MET A 627 36.60 21.01 -34.13
C MET A 627 36.98 22.29 -34.89
N GLN A 628 38.27 22.52 -35.13
CA GLN A 628 38.74 23.67 -35.90
C GLN A 628 38.23 23.65 -37.35
N ARG A 629 38.26 22.49 -38.01
CA ARG A 629 37.69 22.33 -39.37
C ARG A 629 36.18 22.54 -39.38
N GLN A 630 35.47 22.05 -38.35
CA GLN A 630 34.04 22.28 -38.20
C GLN A 630 33.72 23.77 -37.97
N HIS A 631 34.55 24.46 -37.18
CA HIS A 631 34.45 25.91 -36.94
C HIS A 631 34.48 26.67 -38.27
N GLU A 632 35.56 26.50 -39.04
CA GLU A 632 35.76 27.22 -40.30
C GLU A 632 34.62 26.96 -41.30
N ARG A 633 34.17 25.70 -41.40
CA ARG A 633 33.05 25.31 -42.26
C ARG A 633 31.75 25.96 -41.81
N LEU A 634 31.47 25.98 -40.51
CA LEU A 634 30.24 26.52 -39.94
C LEU A 634 30.20 28.04 -40.06
N THR A 635 31.29 28.73 -39.72
CA THR A 635 31.41 30.20 -39.83
C THR A 635 31.22 30.65 -41.28
N ALA A 636 31.89 30.00 -42.24
CA ALA A 636 31.71 30.32 -43.67
C ALA A 636 30.28 30.02 -44.18
N GLN A 637 29.58 29.05 -43.57
CA GLN A 637 28.19 28.79 -43.90
C GLN A 637 27.27 29.86 -43.32
N VAL A 638 27.44 30.22 -42.03
CA VAL A 638 26.69 31.27 -41.35
C VAL A 638 26.79 32.60 -42.10
N GLU A 639 27.98 32.99 -42.56
CA GLU A 639 28.16 34.22 -43.34
C GLU A 639 27.28 34.25 -44.60
N ARG A 640 27.21 33.12 -45.33
CA ARG A 640 26.33 32.99 -46.51
C ARG A 640 24.86 32.99 -46.13
N ASP A 641 24.52 32.32 -45.03
CA ASP A 641 23.14 32.21 -44.55
C ASP A 641 22.59 33.57 -44.14
N ILE A 642 23.39 34.40 -43.44
CA ILE A 642 23.06 35.78 -43.08
C ILE A 642 22.70 36.61 -44.32
N ASP A 643 23.49 36.48 -45.39
CA ASP A 643 23.25 37.21 -46.65
C ASP A 643 21.96 36.73 -47.34
N SER A 644 21.60 35.45 -47.18
CA SER A 644 20.38 34.87 -47.75
C SER A 644 19.10 35.22 -46.97
N LEU A 645 19.22 35.40 -45.65
CA LEU A 645 18.09 35.61 -44.73
C LEU A 645 17.49 37.02 -44.78
N SER A 646 17.89 37.86 -45.74
CA SER A 646 17.36 39.21 -46.01
C SER A 646 17.23 40.07 -44.73
N LEU A 647 18.27 40.82 -44.40
CA LEU A 647 18.29 41.80 -43.30
C LEU A 647 17.41 43.06 -43.56
N THR A 648 16.42 43.00 -44.46
CA THR A 648 15.57 44.15 -44.77
C THR A 648 14.24 44.03 -44.04
N PRO A 649 13.92 44.91 -43.07
CA PRO A 649 12.62 44.94 -42.44
C PRO A 649 11.54 45.25 -43.48
N ALA A 650 10.38 44.60 -43.38
CA ALA A 650 9.22 44.98 -44.19
C ALA A 650 8.82 46.44 -43.86
N PRO A 651 8.63 47.34 -44.84
CA PRO A 651 8.33 48.74 -44.57
C PRO A 651 6.96 48.91 -43.88
N SER A 652 6.89 49.77 -42.85
CA SER A 652 5.65 50.15 -42.16
C SER A 652 5.08 51.47 -42.72
N PRO A 653 3.75 51.63 -42.82
CA PRO A 653 3.11 52.91 -43.12
C PRO A 653 3.07 53.89 -41.94
N ASP A 654 3.21 53.43 -40.69
CA ASP A 654 2.95 54.24 -39.48
C ASP A 654 3.97 53.98 -38.34
N GLY A 655 4.60 55.06 -37.83
CA GLY A 655 5.12 55.20 -36.45
C GLY A 655 6.45 54.55 -36.02
N LYS A 656 7.39 55.38 -35.51
CA LYS A 656 8.75 55.00 -35.05
C LYS A 656 8.85 53.96 -33.92
N GLY A 657 7.83 53.80 -33.08
CA GLY A 657 7.87 52.88 -31.92
C GLY A 657 7.50 51.42 -32.24
N GLU A 658 6.78 51.18 -33.35
CA GLU A 658 6.51 49.83 -33.84
C GLU A 658 7.65 49.28 -34.71
N GLU A 659 8.49 50.15 -35.26
CA GLU A 659 9.64 49.78 -36.10
C GLU A 659 10.72 49.06 -35.29
N GLU A 660 11.11 49.58 -34.13
CA GLU A 660 12.21 49.03 -33.30
C GLU A 660 11.87 47.64 -32.73
N ALA A 661 10.63 47.44 -32.27
CA ALA A 661 10.19 46.15 -31.76
C ALA A 661 9.98 45.08 -32.86
N ARG A 662 9.66 45.50 -34.10
CA ARG A 662 9.64 44.61 -35.28
C ARG A 662 11.06 44.24 -35.70
N ASP A 663 12.00 45.16 -35.61
CA ASP A 663 13.43 44.92 -35.87
C ASP A 663 14.02 43.91 -34.89
N ASP A 664 13.74 44.04 -33.58
CA ASP A 664 14.16 43.06 -32.56
C ASP A 664 13.59 41.66 -32.82
N SER A 665 12.30 41.56 -33.14
CA SER A 665 11.67 40.27 -33.47
C SER A 665 12.27 39.62 -34.72
N HIS A 666 12.69 40.43 -35.70
CA HIS A 666 13.37 39.95 -36.91
C HIS A 666 14.78 39.44 -36.58
N LYS A 667 15.57 40.19 -35.81
CA LYS A 667 16.89 39.78 -35.33
C LYS A 667 16.84 38.44 -34.58
N LEU A 668 15.87 38.28 -33.68
CA LEU A 668 15.66 37.04 -32.94
C LEU A 668 15.32 35.86 -33.85
N ARG A 669 14.44 36.04 -34.85
CA ARG A 669 14.13 34.98 -35.84
C ARG A 669 15.36 34.60 -36.64
N VAL A 670 16.18 35.57 -37.05
CA VAL A 670 17.44 35.32 -37.75
C VAL A 670 18.39 34.50 -36.88
N LEU A 671 18.62 34.88 -35.61
CA LEU A 671 19.44 34.11 -34.67
C LEU A 671 18.94 32.65 -34.54
N MET A 672 17.63 32.47 -34.32
CA MET A 672 17.03 31.13 -34.17
C MET A 672 17.11 30.29 -35.46
N SER A 673 17.01 30.92 -36.64
CA SER A 673 17.19 30.24 -37.92
C SER A 673 18.65 29.87 -38.20
N LEU A 674 19.61 30.69 -37.75
CA LEU A 674 21.05 30.42 -37.91
C LEU A 674 21.51 29.26 -37.02
N SER A 675 21.02 29.16 -35.79
CA SER A 675 21.34 28.05 -34.89
C SER A 675 20.73 26.72 -35.33
N GLN A 676 19.69 26.72 -36.17
CA GLN A 676 19.02 25.49 -36.65
C GLN A 676 19.37 25.14 -38.09
N GLY A 677 19.81 23.90 -38.29
CA GLY A 677 20.03 23.31 -39.61
C GLY A 677 18.94 22.30 -39.96
N ALA A 678 18.62 22.18 -41.24
CA ALA A 678 17.79 21.09 -41.75
C ALA A 678 18.54 20.29 -42.81
N ARG A 679 18.48 18.96 -42.67
CA ARG A 679 18.96 18.00 -43.68
C ARG A 679 17.83 17.05 -44.09
N THR A 680 17.84 16.62 -45.34
CA THR A 680 16.89 15.62 -45.83
C THR A 680 17.48 14.24 -45.56
N ASN A 681 16.86 13.47 -44.67
CA ASN A 681 17.26 12.11 -44.36
C ASN A 681 16.20 11.11 -44.83
N PHE A 682 16.55 9.85 -45.06
CA PHE A 682 15.58 8.80 -45.38
C PHE A 682 15.23 8.03 -44.11
N ASP A 683 13.95 7.94 -43.77
CA ASP A 683 13.50 7.12 -42.64
C ASP A 683 13.83 5.64 -42.94
N PRO A 684 14.64 4.96 -42.09
CA PRO A 684 15.05 3.58 -42.33
C PRO A 684 13.89 2.58 -42.32
N LYS A 685 12.72 2.93 -41.74
CA LYS A 685 11.53 2.07 -41.72
C LYS A 685 10.59 2.31 -42.89
N THR A 686 10.46 3.55 -43.36
CA THR A 686 9.47 3.92 -44.37
C THR A 686 10.07 4.28 -45.73
N HIS A 687 11.40 4.39 -45.83
CA HIS A 687 12.14 4.86 -47.02
C HIS A 687 11.63 6.21 -47.58
N ARG A 688 10.92 7.00 -46.77
CA ARG A 688 10.46 8.34 -47.15
C ARG A 688 11.50 9.37 -46.77
N GLN A 689 11.61 10.41 -47.59
CA GLN A 689 12.37 11.60 -47.24
C GLN A 689 11.70 12.29 -46.05
N VAL A 690 12.45 12.44 -44.97
CA VAL A 690 12.07 13.14 -43.75
C VAL A 690 13.06 14.28 -43.56
N ARG A 691 12.54 15.50 -43.45
CA ARG A 691 13.35 16.68 -43.09
C ARG A 691 13.71 16.54 -41.60
N GLN A 692 14.98 16.32 -41.31
CA GLN A 692 15.50 16.25 -39.95
C GLN A 692 16.11 17.61 -39.60
N VAL A 693 15.52 18.28 -38.60
CA VAL A 693 16.06 19.51 -38.02
C VAL A 693 17.07 19.12 -36.93
N PHE A 694 18.21 19.79 -36.89
CA PHE A 694 19.25 19.59 -35.89
C PHE A 694 19.84 20.95 -35.46
N ASN A 695 20.37 21.02 -34.24
CA ASN A 695 21.05 22.22 -33.75
C ASN A 695 22.47 22.28 -34.34
N ARG A 696 22.84 23.42 -34.94
CA ARG A 696 24.17 23.67 -35.52
C ARG A 696 25.16 24.14 -34.46
N PHE A 697 24.70 25.01 -33.56
CA PHE A 697 25.45 25.56 -32.44
C PHE A 697 24.46 26.10 -31.40
N SER A 698 24.92 26.34 -30.17
CA SER A 698 24.11 26.81 -29.05
C SER A 698 24.52 28.20 -28.59
N TYR A 699 23.52 29.05 -28.33
CA TYR A 699 23.72 30.37 -27.73
C TYR A 699 23.89 30.32 -26.20
N VAL A 700 23.56 29.18 -25.58
CA VAL A 700 23.55 28.99 -24.11
C VAL A 700 24.89 29.37 -23.47
N TYR A 701 26.00 28.91 -24.05
CA TYR A 701 27.32 29.11 -23.46
C TYR A 701 27.78 30.56 -23.54
N TYR A 702 27.50 31.24 -24.65
CA TYR A 702 27.82 32.66 -24.78
C TYR A 702 26.94 33.53 -23.88
N ALA A 703 25.64 33.23 -23.80
CA ALA A 703 24.74 33.90 -22.85
C ALA A 703 25.19 33.70 -21.39
N ALA A 704 25.73 32.52 -21.05
CA ALA A 704 26.28 32.25 -19.72
C ALA A 704 27.51 33.12 -19.44
N GLN A 705 28.40 33.29 -20.43
CA GLN A 705 29.58 34.15 -20.29
C GLN A 705 29.21 35.61 -19.99
N LEU A 706 28.08 36.10 -20.49
CA LEU A 706 27.57 37.44 -20.19
C LEU A 706 27.15 37.62 -18.72
N LEU A 707 26.99 36.53 -17.96
CA LEU A 707 26.60 36.54 -16.55
C LEU A 707 27.77 36.37 -15.57
N GLU A 708 28.95 35.89 -16.00
CA GLU A 708 30.07 35.49 -15.12
C GLU A 708 30.58 36.59 -14.17
N ASN A 709 30.37 37.86 -14.51
CA ASN A 709 30.84 39.00 -13.71
C ASN A 709 29.73 39.68 -12.88
N ARG A 710 28.54 39.08 -12.80
CA ARG A 710 27.38 39.63 -12.08
C ARG A 710 27.22 38.98 -10.71
N THR A 711 26.66 39.70 -9.75
CA THR A 711 26.35 39.11 -8.44
C THR A 711 25.12 38.20 -8.52
N ALA A 712 24.98 37.26 -7.58
CA ALA A 712 23.82 36.36 -7.55
C ALA A 712 22.49 37.12 -7.40
N GLU A 713 22.49 38.20 -6.61
CA GLU A 713 21.33 39.09 -6.44
C GLU A 713 20.97 39.76 -7.77
N ASP A 714 21.94 40.36 -8.46
CA ASP A 714 21.70 41.01 -9.76
C ASP A 714 21.16 40.04 -10.83
N VAL A 715 21.67 38.80 -10.84
CA VAL A 715 21.23 37.77 -11.79
C VAL A 715 19.82 37.30 -11.46
N THR A 716 19.52 37.09 -10.17
CA THR A 716 18.19 36.68 -9.70
C THR A 716 17.17 37.74 -10.07
N ASP A 717 17.43 39.01 -9.77
CA ASP A 717 16.54 40.13 -10.11
C ASP A 717 16.29 40.22 -11.62
N ALA A 718 17.34 40.11 -12.43
CA ALA A 718 17.21 40.18 -13.89
C ALA A 718 16.42 38.98 -14.47
N VAL A 719 16.60 37.78 -13.93
CA VAL A 719 15.85 36.59 -14.34
C VAL A 719 14.39 36.73 -13.93
N MET A 720 14.11 37.15 -12.69
CA MET A 720 12.75 37.33 -12.18
C MET A 720 12.01 38.42 -12.95
N GLU A 721 12.64 39.57 -13.21
CA GLU A 721 12.07 40.65 -14.02
C GLU A 721 11.72 40.14 -15.44
N HIS A 722 12.61 39.38 -16.08
CA HIS A 722 12.34 38.78 -17.40
C HIS A 722 11.16 37.81 -17.36
N LEU A 723 11.06 36.96 -16.34
CA LEU A 723 9.98 35.98 -16.21
C LEU A 723 8.62 36.64 -15.88
N GLU A 724 8.61 37.71 -15.09
CA GLU A 724 7.42 38.54 -14.84
C GLU A 724 6.93 39.21 -16.14
N GLN A 725 7.86 39.77 -16.93
CA GLN A 725 7.55 40.31 -18.26
C GLN A 725 7.02 39.22 -19.20
N ALA A 726 7.60 38.01 -19.16
CA ALA A 726 7.14 36.88 -19.94
C ALA A 726 5.71 36.47 -19.55
N GLU A 727 5.39 36.46 -18.26
CA GLU A 727 4.04 36.14 -17.78
C GLU A 727 3.01 37.16 -18.26
N SER A 728 3.31 38.46 -18.12
CA SER A 728 2.46 39.54 -18.61
C SER A 728 2.24 39.47 -20.14
N ALA A 729 3.30 39.15 -20.88
CA ALA A 729 3.25 38.96 -22.32
C ALA A 729 2.42 37.73 -22.73
N LEU A 730 2.51 36.62 -21.99
CA LEU A 730 1.66 35.42 -22.17
C LEU A 730 0.20 35.70 -21.83
N GLN A 731 -0.05 36.44 -20.76
CA GLN A 731 -1.40 36.85 -20.35
C GLN A 731 -2.07 37.61 -21.50
N THR A 732 -1.33 38.55 -22.08
CA THR A 732 -1.79 39.33 -23.22
C THR A 732 -2.02 38.46 -24.46
N ALA A 733 -1.10 37.52 -24.76
CA ALA A 733 -1.22 36.62 -25.90
C ALA A 733 -2.46 35.72 -25.81
N TRP A 734 -2.70 35.11 -24.64
CA TRP A 734 -3.90 34.30 -24.37
C TRP A 734 -5.17 35.13 -24.42
N GLY A 735 -5.15 36.32 -23.80
CA GLY A 735 -6.27 37.25 -23.81
C GLY A 735 -6.70 37.63 -25.22
N GLN A 736 -5.74 37.99 -26.09
CA GLN A 736 -6.02 38.37 -27.47
C GLN A 736 -6.51 37.19 -28.30
N GLY A 737 -5.85 36.04 -28.20
CA GLY A 737 -6.20 34.84 -28.95
C GLY A 737 -7.61 34.36 -28.61
N GLU A 738 -7.94 34.31 -27.32
CA GLU A 738 -9.25 33.85 -26.86
C GLU A 738 -10.34 34.89 -27.08
N TYR A 739 -10.06 36.18 -26.89
CA TYR A 739 -10.99 37.24 -27.25
C TYR A 739 -11.33 37.20 -28.75
N ALA A 740 -10.34 37.03 -29.63
CA ALA A 740 -10.56 36.90 -31.07
C ALA A 740 -11.42 35.68 -31.43
N ARG A 741 -11.31 34.59 -30.65
CA ARG A 741 -12.15 33.39 -30.81
C ARG A 741 -13.58 33.61 -30.33
N LEU A 742 -13.75 34.17 -29.13
CA LEU A 742 -15.06 34.36 -28.49
C LEU A 742 -15.87 35.47 -29.16
N SER A 743 -15.23 36.57 -29.55
CA SER A 743 -15.88 37.72 -30.19
C SER A 743 -16.57 37.39 -31.52
N GLN A 744 -16.19 36.30 -32.20
CA GLN A 744 -16.87 35.85 -33.42
C GLN A 744 -18.34 35.47 -33.18
N ASN A 745 -18.67 34.97 -31.98
CA ASN A 745 -20.00 34.48 -31.64
C ASN A 745 -20.62 35.18 -30.41
N ALA A 746 -19.87 36.06 -29.73
CA ALA A 746 -20.34 36.75 -28.52
C ALA A 746 -21.38 37.81 -28.84
N VAL A 747 -22.56 37.69 -28.24
CA VAL A 747 -23.66 38.67 -28.33
C VAL A 747 -23.68 39.55 -27.08
N LYS A 748 -23.42 38.97 -25.90
CA LYS A 748 -23.43 39.63 -24.60
C LYS A 748 -22.08 39.53 -23.89
N LEU A 749 -21.84 40.40 -22.92
CA LEU A 749 -20.63 40.31 -22.08
C LEU A 749 -20.52 38.98 -21.32
N ALA A 750 -21.64 38.39 -20.92
CA ALA A 750 -21.68 37.06 -20.29
C ALA A 750 -21.07 35.95 -21.17
N ASP A 751 -21.03 36.10 -22.50
CA ASP A 751 -20.49 35.10 -23.42
C ASP A 751 -18.96 34.98 -23.32
N PHE A 752 -18.28 35.96 -22.70
CA PHE A 752 -16.86 35.89 -22.34
C PHE A 752 -16.60 35.16 -21.01
N GLY A 753 -17.64 34.58 -20.40
CA GLY A 753 -17.51 33.72 -19.24
C GLY A 753 -17.12 34.45 -17.95
N PRO A 754 -16.32 33.80 -17.07
CA PRO A 754 -15.94 34.37 -15.78
C PRO A 754 -15.20 35.70 -15.89
N ALA A 755 -14.36 35.90 -16.92
CA ALA A 755 -13.60 37.14 -17.13
C ALA A 755 -14.49 38.39 -17.24
N ALA A 756 -15.74 38.25 -17.67
CA ALA A 756 -16.71 39.35 -17.72
C ALA A 756 -17.11 39.91 -16.34
N GLN A 757 -16.74 39.25 -15.23
CA GLN A 757 -16.95 39.78 -13.87
C GLN A 757 -16.27 41.13 -13.63
N VAL A 758 -15.22 41.45 -14.40
CA VAL A 758 -14.48 42.73 -14.26
C VAL A 758 -15.38 43.96 -14.44
N PHE A 759 -16.50 43.82 -15.17
CA PHE A 759 -17.49 44.90 -15.38
C PHE A 759 -18.65 44.89 -14.37
N GLY A 760 -18.64 43.97 -13.40
CA GLY A 760 -19.71 43.77 -12.43
C GLY A 760 -20.93 43.00 -12.97
N GLU A 761 -21.68 42.39 -12.06
CA GLU A 761 -22.77 41.45 -12.43
C GLU A 761 -23.89 42.12 -13.25
N GLN A 762 -24.15 43.41 -13.01
CA GLN A 762 -25.23 44.14 -13.65
C GLN A 762 -24.99 44.36 -15.16
N ARG A 763 -23.72 44.53 -15.57
CA ARG A 763 -23.36 44.82 -16.97
C ARG A 763 -23.22 43.57 -17.82
N ARG A 764 -23.21 42.36 -17.24
CA ARG A 764 -23.06 41.09 -17.99
C ARG A 764 -24.09 40.87 -19.10
N HIS A 765 -25.27 41.49 -18.99
CA HIS A 765 -26.32 41.38 -19.99
C HIS A 765 -26.22 42.40 -21.14
N GLU A 766 -25.29 43.36 -21.05
CA GLU A 766 -25.03 44.34 -22.11
C GLU A 766 -24.47 43.66 -23.37
N ALA A 767 -24.71 44.29 -24.52
CA ALA A 767 -24.24 43.78 -25.81
C ALA A 767 -22.71 43.90 -25.91
N ALA A 768 -22.04 42.83 -26.33
CA ALA A 768 -20.58 42.81 -26.48
C ALA A 768 -20.07 43.88 -27.46
N ALA A 769 -20.86 44.20 -28.49
CA ALA A 769 -20.56 45.25 -29.47
C ALA A 769 -20.54 46.68 -28.90
N ALA A 770 -21.09 46.89 -27.70
CA ALA A 770 -21.14 48.20 -27.05
C ALA A 770 -19.85 48.55 -26.30
N LEU A 771 -18.89 47.62 -26.18
CA LEU A 771 -17.61 47.85 -25.50
C LEU A 771 -16.78 48.92 -26.22
N GLY A 772 -16.35 49.93 -25.47
CA GLY A 772 -15.32 50.87 -25.91
C GLY A 772 -13.94 50.20 -26.05
N GLU A 773 -12.98 50.89 -26.65
CA GLU A 773 -11.62 50.38 -26.86
C GLU A 773 -10.89 50.06 -25.54
N SER A 774 -10.99 50.95 -24.55
CA SER A 774 -10.41 50.74 -23.21
C SER A 774 -11.08 49.60 -22.45
N GLU A 775 -12.41 49.46 -22.55
CA GLU A 775 -13.12 48.33 -21.92
C GLU A 775 -12.73 47.01 -22.59
N ARG A 776 -12.57 47.00 -23.92
CA ARG A 776 -12.10 45.82 -24.66
C ARG A 776 -10.72 45.39 -24.19
N GLU A 777 -9.79 46.31 -24.01
CA GLU A 777 -8.45 46.02 -23.51
C GLU A 777 -8.49 45.43 -22.09
N THR A 778 -9.33 46.01 -21.22
CA THR A 778 -9.57 45.49 -19.86
C THR A 778 -10.11 44.06 -19.88
N LEU A 779 -11.06 43.76 -20.80
CA LEU A 779 -11.61 42.42 -20.96
C LEU A 779 -10.56 41.43 -21.47
N ILE A 780 -9.73 41.83 -22.44
CA ILE A 780 -8.63 41.01 -22.99
C ILE A 780 -7.67 40.62 -21.85
N GLN A 781 -7.25 41.58 -21.03
CA GLN A 781 -6.37 41.30 -19.88
C GLN A 781 -7.03 40.36 -18.86
N ALA A 782 -8.32 40.56 -18.56
CA ALA A 782 -9.07 39.72 -17.63
C ALA A 782 -9.24 38.27 -18.16
N ILE A 783 -9.49 38.10 -19.46
CA ILE A 783 -9.55 36.77 -20.11
C ILE A 783 -8.20 36.07 -19.98
N GLY A 784 -7.10 36.77 -20.30
CA GLY A 784 -5.75 36.24 -20.19
C GLY A 784 -5.41 35.79 -18.77
N SER A 785 -5.70 36.64 -17.77
CA SER A 785 -5.45 36.33 -16.35
C SER A 785 -6.24 35.10 -15.90
N TYR A 786 -7.52 35.01 -16.27
CA TYR A 786 -8.36 33.88 -15.93
C TYR A 786 -7.83 32.57 -16.53
N ILE A 787 -7.43 32.58 -17.81
CA ILE A 787 -6.89 31.39 -18.50
C ILE A 787 -5.58 30.93 -17.84
N LEU A 788 -4.64 31.86 -17.64
CA LEU A 788 -3.35 31.51 -17.02
C LEU A 788 -3.55 30.99 -15.59
N ASN A 789 -4.44 31.60 -14.82
CA ASN A 789 -4.75 31.12 -13.48
C ASN A 789 -5.36 29.71 -13.48
N GLU A 790 -6.22 29.38 -14.44
CA GLU A 790 -6.76 28.02 -14.58
C GLU A 790 -5.69 27.02 -15.05
N VAL A 791 -4.78 27.42 -15.93
CA VAL A 791 -3.61 26.62 -16.32
C VAL A 791 -2.72 26.36 -15.10
N LYS A 792 -2.38 27.39 -14.31
CA LYS A 792 -1.62 27.25 -13.05
C LYS A 792 -2.31 26.28 -12.09
N ARG A 793 -3.64 26.38 -11.94
CA ARG A 793 -4.43 25.46 -11.10
C ARG A 793 -4.30 24.02 -11.57
N GLN A 794 -4.48 23.78 -12.87
CA GLN A 794 -4.36 22.43 -13.44
C GLN A 794 -2.94 21.87 -13.32
N LEU A 795 -1.92 22.71 -13.54
CA LEU A 795 -0.51 22.33 -13.38
C LEU A 795 -0.18 21.94 -11.94
N LEU A 796 -0.53 22.79 -10.97
CA LEU A 796 -0.30 22.53 -9.55
C LEU A 796 -1.02 21.25 -9.10
N LEU A 797 -2.31 21.11 -9.42
CA LEU A 797 -3.09 19.93 -9.05
C LEU A 797 -2.57 18.66 -9.71
N GLY A 798 -2.19 18.74 -10.99
CA GLY A 798 -1.62 17.62 -11.74
C GLY A 798 -0.30 17.16 -11.14
N ALA A 799 0.65 18.09 -10.96
CA ALA A 799 1.96 17.80 -10.38
C ALA A 799 1.86 17.21 -8.97
N ILE A 800 1.06 17.82 -8.09
CA ILE A 800 0.84 17.30 -6.74
C ILE A 800 0.21 15.90 -6.79
N SER A 801 -0.82 15.70 -7.62
CA SER A 801 -1.56 14.43 -7.63
C SER A 801 -0.72 13.27 -8.16
N GLU A 802 0.01 13.48 -9.26
CA GLU A 802 0.86 12.45 -9.87
C GLU A 802 2.00 12.04 -8.92
N LEU A 803 2.74 13.03 -8.41
CA LEU A 803 3.91 12.78 -7.56
C LEU A 803 3.50 12.26 -6.17
N TRP A 804 2.34 12.66 -5.64
CA TRP A 804 1.83 12.15 -4.37
C TRP A 804 1.54 10.65 -4.41
N VAL A 805 0.99 10.15 -5.52
CA VAL A 805 0.74 8.70 -5.69
C VAL A 805 2.05 7.91 -5.70
N GLU A 806 3.05 8.43 -6.42
CA GLU A 806 4.39 7.82 -6.44
C GLU A 806 5.03 7.83 -5.05
N TYR A 807 4.93 8.94 -4.33
CA TYR A 807 5.41 9.08 -2.96
C TYR A 807 4.76 8.06 -2.01
N LEU A 808 3.43 7.93 -2.03
CA LEU A 808 2.72 6.96 -1.18
C LEU A 808 3.19 5.53 -1.47
N THR A 809 3.47 5.20 -2.73
CA THR A 809 4.02 3.90 -3.13
C THR A 809 5.41 3.68 -2.56
N LYS A 810 6.28 4.70 -2.64
CA LYS A 810 7.64 4.67 -2.05
C LYS A 810 7.60 4.48 -0.53
N VAL A 811 6.70 5.18 0.17
CA VAL A 811 6.59 5.09 1.63
C VAL A 811 6.00 3.76 2.10
N GLU A 812 5.05 3.19 1.37
CA GLU A 812 4.54 1.85 1.65
C GLU A 812 5.65 0.79 1.50
N SER A 813 6.44 0.88 0.43
CA SER A 813 7.61 0.02 0.24
C SER A 813 8.65 0.21 1.36
N LEU A 814 8.87 1.46 1.81
CA LEU A 814 9.75 1.77 2.91
C LEU A 814 9.27 1.12 4.22
N ARG A 815 7.96 1.16 4.50
CA ARG A 815 7.39 0.54 5.70
C ARG A 815 7.65 -0.97 5.76
N ILE A 816 7.57 -1.67 4.63
CA ILE A 816 7.82 -3.10 4.55
C ILE A 816 9.32 -3.40 4.72
N SER A 817 10.20 -2.61 4.08
CA SER A 817 11.65 -2.86 4.11
C SER A 817 12.31 -2.44 5.42
N ILE A 818 11.81 -1.40 6.10
CA ILE A 818 12.40 -0.88 7.35
C ILE A 818 12.38 -1.89 8.49
N GLY A 819 11.48 -2.88 8.44
CA GLY A 819 11.45 -3.98 9.41
C GLY A 819 12.76 -4.76 9.46
N LEU A 820 13.51 -4.80 8.35
CA LEU A 820 14.83 -5.45 8.27
C LEU A 820 15.94 -4.63 8.96
N GLU A 821 15.75 -3.33 9.20
CA GLU A 821 16.72 -2.48 9.90
C GLU A 821 16.83 -2.85 11.39
N ALA A 822 15.82 -3.54 11.94
CA ALA A 822 15.87 -4.10 13.29
C ALA A 822 17.04 -5.08 13.47
N TYR A 823 17.45 -5.79 12.40
CA TYR A 823 18.62 -6.68 12.42
C TYR A 823 19.95 -5.91 12.62
N ALA A 824 19.98 -4.62 12.25
CA ALA A 824 21.13 -3.73 12.44
C ALA A 824 21.12 -2.99 13.80
N GLN A 825 20.27 -3.41 14.75
CA GLN A 825 20.12 -2.80 16.08
C GLN A 825 19.74 -1.30 16.08
N ARG A 826 19.14 -0.83 14.99
CA ARG A 826 18.58 0.52 14.89
C ARG A 826 17.08 0.47 15.14
N ASP A 827 16.54 1.49 15.80
CA ASP A 827 15.09 1.62 16.00
C ASP A 827 14.41 1.85 14.63
N PRO A 828 13.58 0.90 14.14
CA PRO A 828 12.94 1.01 12.83
C PRO A 828 12.02 2.22 12.71
N LEU A 829 11.38 2.67 13.79
CA LEU A 829 10.47 3.82 13.75
C LEU A 829 11.25 5.12 13.55
N VAL A 830 12.40 5.26 14.21
CA VAL A 830 13.27 6.43 14.04
C VAL A 830 13.83 6.47 12.62
N GLN A 831 14.29 5.33 12.11
CA GLN A 831 14.80 5.23 10.73
C GLN A 831 13.71 5.53 9.69
N TYR A 832 12.49 5.02 9.91
CA TYR A 832 11.35 5.31 9.06
C TYR A 832 11.03 6.80 9.04
N LYS A 833 10.96 7.46 10.21
CA LYS A 833 10.70 8.91 10.31
C LYS A 833 11.74 9.74 9.54
N GLY A 834 13.02 9.40 9.68
CA GLY A 834 14.11 10.07 8.95
C GLY A 834 13.96 9.91 7.43
N LYS A 835 13.93 8.67 6.95
CA LYS A 835 13.81 8.37 5.51
C LYS A 835 12.50 8.90 4.90
N ALA A 836 11.37 8.80 5.62
CA ALA A 836 10.09 9.32 5.15
C ALA A 836 10.09 10.86 5.06
N SER A 837 10.81 11.55 5.95
CA SER A 837 11.01 13.00 5.91
C SER A 837 11.86 13.41 4.71
N GLU A 838 12.97 12.71 4.45
CA GLU A 838 13.82 12.94 3.27
C GLU A 838 13.03 12.76 1.97
N LEU A 839 12.30 11.64 1.84
CA LEU A 839 11.44 11.39 0.68
C LEU A 839 10.37 12.48 0.52
N PHE A 840 9.85 13.03 1.62
CA PHE A 840 8.83 14.07 1.57
C PHE A 840 9.41 15.41 1.13
N GLN A 841 10.60 15.78 1.58
CA GLN A 841 11.30 16.98 1.09
C GLN A 841 11.62 16.85 -0.41
N GLN A 842 12.06 15.66 -0.84
CA GLN A 842 12.26 15.39 -2.26
C GLN A 842 10.97 15.54 -3.07
N LEU A 843 9.84 14.99 -2.58
CA LEU A 843 8.53 15.18 -3.20
C LEU A 843 8.20 16.67 -3.39
N LEU A 844 8.40 17.49 -2.37
CA LEU A 844 8.11 18.93 -2.46
C LEU A 844 9.00 19.63 -3.49
N ALA A 845 10.28 19.26 -3.56
CA ALA A 845 11.20 19.76 -4.59
C ALA A 845 10.77 19.31 -6.01
N ASP A 846 10.42 18.03 -6.17
CA ASP A 846 9.95 17.47 -7.43
C ASP A 846 8.67 18.16 -7.91
N ILE A 847 7.73 18.47 -7.00
CA ILE A 847 6.52 19.24 -7.31
C ILE A 847 6.88 20.63 -7.82
N ARG A 848 7.75 21.38 -7.13
CA ARG A 848 8.18 22.72 -7.58
C ARG A 848 8.80 22.67 -8.96
N SER A 849 9.77 21.79 -9.17
CA SER A 849 10.43 21.59 -10.47
C SER A 849 9.44 21.20 -11.58
N ALA A 850 8.47 20.32 -11.30
CA ALA A 850 7.46 19.91 -12.27
C ALA A 850 6.50 21.04 -12.67
N VAL A 851 6.15 21.93 -11.74
CA VAL A 851 5.30 23.10 -11.99
C VAL A 851 6.06 24.13 -12.84
N ILE A 852 7.27 24.50 -12.42
CA ILE A 852 8.07 25.55 -13.10
C ILE A 852 8.46 25.12 -14.51
N GLY A 853 8.87 23.86 -14.70
CA GLY A 853 9.21 23.34 -16.03
C GLY A 853 8.03 23.33 -17.02
N ARG A 854 6.79 23.63 -16.58
CA ARG A 854 5.60 23.64 -17.45
C ARG A 854 4.84 24.96 -17.42
N VAL A 855 5.15 25.90 -16.53
CA VAL A 855 4.31 27.09 -16.31
C VAL A 855 4.27 28.00 -17.55
N PHE A 856 5.39 28.19 -18.27
CA PHE A 856 5.45 28.98 -19.50
C PHE A 856 5.34 28.15 -20.80
N SER A 857 5.22 26.82 -20.69
CA SER A 857 5.14 25.95 -21.89
C SER A 857 3.74 25.89 -22.49
N TYR A 858 2.71 26.30 -21.73
CA TYR A 858 1.33 26.43 -22.19
C TYR A 858 1.13 27.72 -22.99
N GLN A 859 1.47 27.65 -24.28
CA GLN A 859 1.44 28.79 -25.21
C GLN A 859 0.28 28.67 -26.22
N PRO A 860 -0.37 29.79 -26.62
CA PRO A 860 -1.50 29.77 -27.55
C PRO A 860 -1.10 29.42 -28.99
N ARG A 861 0.13 29.77 -29.40
CA ARG A 861 0.73 29.39 -30.70
C ARG A 861 2.21 29.07 -30.50
N ARG A 862 2.68 28.01 -31.15
CA ARG A 862 4.11 27.69 -31.19
C ARG A 862 4.81 28.60 -32.19
N VAL A 863 6.02 29.04 -31.86
CA VAL A 863 6.90 29.75 -32.79
C VAL A 863 7.35 28.78 -33.88
N GLU A 864 6.95 29.02 -35.11
CA GLU A 864 7.49 28.29 -36.26
C GLU A 864 8.83 28.90 -36.65
N ILE A 865 9.90 28.11 -36.48
CA ILE A 865 11.26 28.47 -36.90
C ILE A 865 11.48 27.85 -38.27
N MET A 866 11.97 28.64 -39.23
CA MET A 866 12.42 28.11 -40.52
C MET A 866 13.91 27.77 -40.42
N PRO A 867 14.29 26.49 -40.30
CA PRO A 867 15.70 26.11 -40.21
C PRO A 867 16.39 26.28 -41.56
N THR A 868 17.67 26.63 -41.52
CA THR A 868 18.47 26.87 -42.71
C THR A 868 18.80 25.55 -43.42
N GLU A 869 18.60 25.47 -44.73
CA GLU A 869 18.93 24.26 -45.51
C GLU A 869 20.44 24.10 -45.63
N VAL A 870 20.96 22.99 -45.13
CA VAL A 870 22.39 22.65 -45.23
C VAL A 870 22.59 21.75 -46.44
N ALA A 871 23.28 22.25 -47.47
CA ALA A 871 23.67 21.43 -48.62
C ALA A 871 24.70 20.37 -48.17
N GLU A 872 24.49 19.10 -48.53
CA GLU A 872 25.49 18.05 -48.28
C GLU A 872 26.77 18.40 -49.04
N ALA A 873 27.89 18.54 -48.31
CA ALA A 873 29.18 18.28 -48.91
C ALA A 873 29.18 16.80 -49.30
N SER A 874 29.20 16.51 -50.59
CA SER A 874 29.31 15.16 -51.15
C SER A 874 30.56 14.48 -50.58
N GLY A 875 30.40 13.77 -49.47
CA GLY A 875 31.43 12.90 -48.91
C GLY A 875 31.74 11.82 -49.93
N GLU A 876 33.02 11.72 -50.29
CA GLU A 876 33.55 10.69 -51.18
C GLU A 876 32.98 9.34 -50.77
N THR A 877 32.13 8.80 -51.64
CA THR A 877 31.59 7.46 -51.47
C THR A 877 32.77 6.51 -51.58
N GLN A 878 33.25 5.97 -50.45
CA GLN A 878 34.09 4.78 -50.48
C GLN A 878 33.30 3.69 -51.19
N THR A 879 33.69 3.45 -52.44
CA THR A 879 33.17 2.39 -53.30
C THR A 879 33.41 1.04 -52.63
N GLN A 880 32.50 0.59 -51.77
CA GLN A 880 32.45 -0.81 -51.37
C GLN A 880 31.99 -1.62 -52.59
N GLN A 881 32.94 -2.37 -53.16
CA GLN A 881 32.66 -3.40 -54.16
C GLN A 881 31.68 -4.40 -53.56
N VAL A 882 30.42 -4.34 -54.01
CA VAL A 882 29.44 -5.38 -53.76
C VAL A 882 29.77 -6.56 -54.67
N GLU A 883 30.35 -7.61 -54.10
CA GLU A 883 30.47 -8.92 -54.75
C GLU A 883 29.07 -9.45 -55.11
N SER A 884 28.84 -9.60 -56.41
CA SER A 884 27.60 -10.14 -56.96
C SER A 884 27.52 -11.66 -56.79
N GLY A 885 27.05 -12.12 -55.62
CA GLY A 885 26.64 -13.51 -55.40
C GLY A 885 25.27 -13.82 -56.00
N ARG A 886 25.20 -14.10 -57.31
CA ARG A 886 23.98 -14.62 -57.99
C ARG A 886 23.58 -16.00 -57.42
N LYS A 887 22.58 -16.05 -56.53
CA LYS A 887 21.78 -17.28 -56.29
C LYS A 887 20.47 -17.22 -57.08
N LYS A 888 20.41 -18.00 -58.17
CA LYS A 888 19.16 -18.37 -58.86
C LYS A 888 18.26 -19.15 -57.90
N ARG A 889 17.02 -18.69 -57.69
CA ARG A 889 15.91 -19.57 -57.35
C ARG A 889 14.71 -19.21 -58.23
N ARG A 890 14.31 -20.19 -59.05
CA ARG A 890 13.16 -20.15 -59.96
C ARG A 890 11.85 -20.20 -59.16
N ARG A 891 10.98 -19.23 -59.46
CA ARG A 891 9.51 -19.24 -59.59
C ARG A 891 8.72 -20.31 -58.81
N HIS A 892 7.74 -19.85 -58.01
CA HIS A 892 6.37 -19.74 -58.55
C HIS A 892 5.63 -18.53 -57.97
#